data_AF-A0A851VY33-F1
#
_entry.id   AF-A0A851VY33-F1
#
_cell.length_a   1.000
_cell.length_b   1.000
_cell.length_c   1.000
_cell.angle_alpha   90.00
_cell.angle_beta   90.00
_cell.angle_gamma   90.00
#
_symmetry.space_group_name_H-M   'P 1'
#
loop_
_entity.id
_entity.type
_entity.pdbx_description
1 polymer ?
#
loop_
_entity_poly.entity_id
_entity_poly.type
_entity_poly.pdbx_seq_one_letter_code
_entity_poly.pdbx_strand_id
1 'polypeptide(L)'
;KTLKSNMLFSMVRVEYNGAVLGDSSKTHVMPDGTAEYDFSTSFECSPDGPNSLDVLVQKPLLLTVLEVVPKEKKKPEKITPLGQAVVDLLPLLQGMRSLKVFAPLYAVTASPSEMLHPEATSGLEVTVSTKELLLSATQFSSGNLLSITLEAAYSVPEAFTTDAQQNYMACLQMPAAGEKELPLLFKNGILKAGGEKEPLPRPKNWPLGPILAPGALKIPGSFIVGGRYEDEDGELTKSEDREFRMQAESTKRIVWDTERRCFLDAAAVAVLQKRIAECRYWPVELCRMTVASAGKGKVTKMDKGDEDKQIAFHGVAYVNMAPLLCPGVKQIRGAFRVFTYEDSEVFEKTKIQHSIFRDLRSQLSLVKEGLVNSPVSKAAPNKAQKEEKDSSTTVRFGEAHVTMGALFLISLCQHWLQTARHREQCLSPQQYSEAGTFLVMEIKLDRPLVPKRLREELIRRVKELIPPRPALPPPTEGARKVVEDYHKRVTSVAVAILGEYHELFGKQQADQGVIDHETLEEQKRQLNYELNTSGKYFAFKEQLKYSVVKIVREKYLKTTAFETKEQLQAFLSELYVYLVDHMHIALNKLLSGEDVSPAPPSCATRKQLWLFAREAEANKDLKLASLFYKQRIARDQRSIQSWLDYGAFCLLYEDATKAQECFQQAVCLDPQNIQSVLLCGIAAVKLQHYEEAEIFFEDACCLEPSSIIAWTLSGLFYETQNNYIQAERNFREATKLLRAELEEEERILEAAEGEGKKPNGPVGMVGSNVGAVSHGPIMPRPIVSPEPGNLQAKQVHSDFQSSTSQDGQPAGACSSLLHFTAPCTFLFFLLTCQLLKNKNPTLGLTETHFLAASCPASEPQPPPCTIFMKTVEFLMKVNAIRFVHKALAHELLLSLQGGPTFAYYMALAWTYMMQEDFPRCEECLCEAIRIDPLNPNVWAQKGHLCYLQKDFVNAKECYERVISFVEDAVDLHFVYLRLGSIYLEEKEYGRAKHIYLLACDNSASCLTWLGVGIACYRLEEMLEAEDALSEANALDNTNAEVWGYLALICLQGGRQLEAEQCYKYTVKLGLQNEALLQEIRAAQHRFGFGDPSL
;
A
#
# COMPACT_ATOMS: atom_id res chain seq x y z
N LYS A 1 33.85 -73.88 10.93
CA LYS A 1 33.79 -74.95 9.89
C LYS A 1 32.62 -74.61 8.96
N THR A 2 32.73 -74.94 7.66
CA THR A 2 31.71 -74.72 6.60
C THR A 2 31.09 -73.31 6.57
N LEU A 3 31.63 -72.43 5.72
CA LEU A 3 30.85 -71.31 5.21
C LEU A 3 29.63 -71.88 4.46
N LYS A 4 28.44 -71.46 4.86
CA LYS A 4 27.39 -71.12 3.89
C LYS A 4 27.29 -69.61 3.92
N SER A 5 27.61 -68.95 2.82
CA SER A 5 27.19 -67.56 2.62
C SER A 5 25.67 -67.53 2.58
N ASN A 6 25.06 -66.65 3.37
CA ASN A 6 23.66 -66.31 3.17
C ASN A 6 23.59 -65.47 1.88
N MET A 7 23.43 -66.14 0.74
CA MET A 7 23.15 -65.47 -0.54
C MET A 7 21.74 -64.89 -0.47
N LEU A 8 21.67 -63.63 -0.06
CA LEU A 8 20.45 -62.84 -0.05
C LEU A 8 20.11 -62.49 -1.51
N PHE A 9 19.00 -63.04 -1.98
CA PHE A 9 18.39 -62.64 -3.24
C PHE A 9 17.31 -61.60 -2.96
N SER A 10 17.30 -60.54 -3.77
CA SER A 10 16.29 -59.49 -3.72
C SER A 10 15.61 -59.33 -5.08
N MET A 11 14.39 -58.78 -5.06
CA MET A 11 13.71 -58.25 -6.24
C MET A 11 13.02 -56.93 -5.88
N VAL A 12 12.79 -56.08 -6.87
CA VAL A 12 11.99 -54.86 -6.73
C VAL A 12 10.65 -55.06 -7.43
N ARG A 13 9.55 -54.86 -6.71
CA ARG A 13 8.21 -54.74 -7.27
C ARG A 13 7.88 -53.27 -7.49
N VAL A 14 7.37 -52.96 -8.68
CA VAL A 14 6.90 -51.62 -9.03
C VAL A 14 5.37 -51.61 -9.07
N GLU A 15 4.75 -50.71 -8.30
CA GLU A 15 3.31 -50.55 -8.19
C GLU A 15 2.91 -49.09 -8.47
N TYR A 16 1.84 -48.91 -9.23
CA TYR A 16 1.28 -47.59 -9.52
C TYR A 16 -0.24 -47.67 -9.56
N ASN A 17 -0.93 -46.67 -8.99
CA ASN A 17 -2.40 -46.56 -8.98
C ASN A 17 -3.15 -47.77 -8.35
N GLY A 18 -2.44 -48.70 -7.68
CA GLY A 18 -2.98 -49.96 -7.15
C GLY A 18 -2.79 -51.17 -8.08
N ALA A 19 -2.17 -51.00 -9.25
CA ALA A 19 -1.76 -52.07 -10.15
C ALA A 19 -0.25 -52.35 -10.03
N VAL A 20 0.13 -53.63 -10.12
CA VAL A 20 1.54 -54.05 -10.22
C VAL A 20 1.99 -53.83 -11.67
N LEU A 21 2.98 -52.97 -11.89
CA LEU A 21 3.59 -52.70 -13.20
C LEU A 21 4.66 -53.73 -13.57
N GLY A 22 5.20 -54.46 -12.59
CA GLY A 22 6.07 -55.61 -12.79
C GLY A 22 7.03 -55.85 -11.62
N ASP A 23 7.66 -57.03 -11.65
CA ASP A 23 8.68 -57.47 -10.70
C ASP A 23 10.02 -57.62 -11.43
N SER A 24 11.11 -57.17 -10.81
CA SER A 24 12.46 -57.35 -11.34
C SER A 24 12.90 -58.82 -11.35
N SER A 25 13.96 -59.11 -12.11
CA SER A 25 14.73 -60.33 -11.92
C SER A 25 15.26 -60.44 -10.48
N LYS A 26 15.53 -61.69 -10.04
CA LYS A 26 16.08 -61.98 -8.72
C LYS A 26 17.59 -61.71 -8.72
N THR A 27 17.99 -60.57 -8.19
CA THR A 27 19.39 -60.13 -8.11
C THR A 27 20.05 -60.65 -6.83
N HIS A 28 21.34 -60.95 -6.89
CA HIS A 28 22.16 -61.29 -5.72
C HIS A 28 22.70 -60.00 -5.08
N VAL A 29 22.41 -59.76 -3.80
CA VAL A 29 22.93 -58.59 -3.08
C VAL A 29 24.44 -58.74 -2.85
N MET A 30 25.21 -57.73 -3.27
CA MET A 30 26.67 -57.73 -3.19
C MET A 30 27.16 -57.59 -1.73
N PRO A 31 28.41 -57.97 -1.40
CA PRO A 31 28.92 -57.96 -0.02
C PRO A 31 29.01 -56.58 0.63
N ASP A 32 28.91 -55.51 -0.16
CA ASP A 32 28.84 -54.09 0.26
C ASP A 32 27.38 -53.61 0.52
N GLY A 33 26.38 -54.47 0.32
CA GLY A 33 24.96 -54.16 0.43
C GLY A 33 24.31 -53.60 -0.84
N THR A 34 25.06 -53.43 -1.93
CA THR A 34 24.51 -52.93 -3.20
C THR A 34 23.80 -54.03 -4.00
N ALA A 35 22.84 -53.63 -4.84
CA ALA A 35 22.18 -54.50 -5.81
C ALA A 35 21.72 -53.68 -7.02
N GLU A 36 22.12 -54.10 -8.22
CA GLU A 36 21.76 -53.46 -9.48
C GLU A 36 20.62 -54.24 -10.13
N TYR A 37 19.49 -53.58 -10.38
CA TYR A 37 18.28 -54.20 -10.94
C TYR A 37 18.06 -53.69 -12.36
N ASP A 38 18.58 -54.42 -13.35
CA ASP A 38 18.32 -54.16 -14.77
C ASP A 38 16.86 -54.51 -15.11
N PHE A 39 15.98 -53.56 -14.83
CA PHE A 39 14.53 -53.69 -14.96
C PHE A 39 13.89 -52.37 -15.39
N SER A 40 13.11 -52.43 -16.46
CA SER A 40 12.31 -51.32 -16.96
C SER A 40 10.84 -51.74 -17.09
N THR A 41 9.92 -50.87 -16.69
CA THR A 41 8.49 -51.01 -16.93
C THR A 41 7.90 -49.65 -17.29
N SER A 42 6.74 -49.65 -17.94
CA SER A 42 6.05 -48.45 -18.43
C SER A 42 4.55 -48.64 -18.38
N PHE A 43 3.83 -47.57 -18.03
CA PHE A 43 2.38 -47.50 -18.13
C PHE A 43 1.97 -46.38 -19.09
N GLU A 44 0.77 -46.50 -19.66
CA GLU A 44 0.19 -45.43 -20.48
C GLU A 44 -0.53 -44.41 -19.59
N CYS A 45 -0.34 -43.13 -19.91
CA CYS A 45 -1.04 -41.98 -19.33
C CYS A 45 -1.90 -41.36 -20.44
N SER A 46 -3.19 -41.18 -20.17
CA SER A 46 -4.16 -40.65 -21.12
C SER A 46 -5.32 -39.98 -20.36
N PRO A 47 -5.94 -38.92 -20.90
CA PRO A 47 -6.89 -38.08 -20.15
C PRO A 47 -8.13 -38.86 -19.67
N ASP A 48 -8.70 -39.71 -20.52
CA ASP A 48 -9.85 -40.57 -20.20
C ASP A 48 -9.44 -41.96 -19.65
N GLY A 49 -8.13 -42.20 -19.45
CA GLY A 49 -7.61 -43.46 -18.94
C GLY A 49 -7.64 -43.57 -17.41
N PRO A 50 -7.36 -44.76 -16.84
CA PRO A 50 -7.26 -44.94 -15.39
C PRO A 50 -6.10 -44.14 -14.78
N ASN A 51 -5.12 -43.74 -15.60
CA ASN A 51 -3.93 -42.98 -15.24
C ASN A 51 -3.98 -41.57 -15.87
N SER A 52 -5.04 -40.81 -15.59
CA SER A 52 -5.14 -39.41 -16.03
C SER A 52 -4.09 -38.51 -15.36
N LEU A 53 -3.96 -37.27 -15.85
CA LEU A 53 -3.04 -36.29 -15.28
C LEU A 53 -3.30 -36.06 -13.78
N ASP A 54 -4.56 -35.90 -13.37
CA ASP A 54 -4.90 -35.72 -11.95
C ASP A 54 -4.51 -36.91 -11.06
N VAL A 55 -4.60 -38.13 -11.59
CA VAL A 55 -4.14 -39.33 -10.88
C VAL A 55 -2.61 -39.34 -10.73
N LEU A 56 -1.88 -38.88 -11.76
CA LEU A 56 -0.42 -38.76 -11.76
C LEU A 56 0.11 -37.72 -10.78
N VAL A 57 -0.64 -36.64 -10.52
CA VAL A 57 -0.28 -35.67 -9.48
C VAL A 57 -0.72 -36.12 -8.08
N GLN A 58 -1.78 -36.93 -7.95
CA GLN A 58 -2.30 -37.40 -6.65
C GLN A 58 -1.65 -38.68 -6.10
N LYS A 59 -1.05 -39.53 -6.95
CA LYS A 59 -0.49 -40.83 -6.54
C LYS A 59 0.96 -40.96 -6.99
N PRO A 60 1.90 -41.29 -6.09
CA PRO A 60 3.28 -41.52 -6.45
C PRO A 60 3.48 -42.94 -7.02
N LEU A 61 4.68 -43.18 -7.55
CA LEU A 61 5.17 -44.53 -7.87
C LEU A 61 5.64 -45.22 -6.59
N LEU A 62 5.18 -46.44 -6.32
CA LEU A 62 5.57 -47.25 -5.16
C LEU A 62 6.57 -48.33 -5.60
N LEU A 63 7.67 -48.45 -4.84
CA LEU A 63 8.75 -49.40 -5.10
C LEU A 63 8.95 -50.26 -3.85
N THR A 64 8.61 -51.55 -3.93
CA THR A 64 8.74 -52.47 -2.78
C THR A 64 9.93 -53.40 -3.00
N VAL A 65 10.93 -53.35 -2.11
CA VAL A 65 12.05 -54.29 -2.11
C VAL A 65 11.65 -55.55 -1.36
N LEU A 66 11.75 -56.69 -2.02
CA LEU A 66 11.36 -58.00 -1.50
C LEU A 66 12.60 -58.90 -1.36
N GLU A 67 12.83 -59.44 -0.17
CA GLU A 67 13.73 -60.57 0.08
C GLU A 67 13.14 -61.85 -0.51
N VAL A 68 13.98 -62.69 -1.13
CA VAL A 68 13.61 -63.97 -1.71
C VAL A 68 14.42 -65.08 -1.05
N VAL A 69 13.85 -65.73 -0.03
CA VAL A 69 14.51 -66.85 0.63
C VAL A 69 14.42 -68.11 -0.27
N PRO A 70 15.56 -68.70 -0.69
CA PRO A 70 15.56 -69.82 -1.63
C PRO A 70 14.93 -71.10 -1.04
N LYS A 71 14.35 -71.95 -1.91
CA LYS A 71 13.61 -73.15 -1.49
C LYS A 71 14.49 -74.16 -0.74
N GLU A 72 14.22 -74.35 0.55
CA GLU A 72 14.55 -75.60 1.23
C GLU A 72 13.52 -76.69 0.91
N LYS A 73 13.95 -77.97 0.97
CA LYS A 73 13.18 -79.10 0.42
C LYS A 73 11.79 -79.23 1.09
N LYS A 74 10.74 -79.16 0.25
CA LYS A 74 9.29 -79.26 0.58
C LYS A 74 8.62 -78.03 1.22
N LYS A 75 9.15 -76.81 1.08
CA LYS A 75 8.38 -75.56 1.32
C LYS A 75 8.35 -74.66 0.07
N PRO A 76 7.30 -73.83 -0.11
CA PRO A 76 7.30 -72.78 -1.14
C PRO A 76 8.38 -71.72 -0.84
N GLU A 77 8.68 -70.87 -1.82
CA GLU A 77 9.57 -69.72 -1.62
C GLU A 77 8.93 -68.74 -0.65
N LYS A 78 9.68 -68.31 0.35
CA LYS A 78 9.25 -67.23 1.25
C LYS A 78 9.76 -65.92 0.65
N ILE A 79 8.82 -65.10 0.19
CA ILE A 79 9.09 -63.73 -0.25
C ILE A 79 8.70 -62.81 0.92
N THR A 80 9.61 -61.98 1.38
CA THR A 80 9.41 -61.10 2.55
C THR A 80 9.67 -59.64 2.15
N PRO A 81 8.73 -58.69 2.35
CA PRO A 81 9.01 -57.29 2.07
C PRO A 81 10.01 -56.73 3.09
N LEU A 82 11.10 -56.14 2.58
CA LEU A 82 12.14 -55.50 3.40
C LEU A 82 11.80 -54.03 3.62
N GLY A 83 11.41 -53.32 2.56
CA GLY A 83 11.12 -51.89 2.61
C GLY A 83 10.35 -51.38 1.41
N GLN A 84 9.82 -50.17 1.53
CA GLN A 84 9.19 -49.43 0.43
C GLN A 84 9.86 -48.07 0.23
N ALA A 85 10.09 -47.70 -1.03
CA ALA A 85 10.52 -46.39 -1.46
C ALA A 85 9.46 -45.78 -2.39
N VAL A 86 9.47 -44.45 -2.53
CA VAL A 86 8.41 -43.69 -3.20
C VAL A 86 9.01 -42.61 -4.10
N VAL A 87 8.47 -42.47 -5.32
CA VAL A 87 8.90 -41.43 -6.27
C VAL A 87 7.71 -40.54 -6.64
N ASP A 88 7.87 -39.24 -6.39
CA ASP A 88 6.92 -38.21 -6.83
C ASP A 88 7.08 -37.97 -8.34
N LEU A 89 5.96 -38.01 -9.08
CA LEU A 89 5.93 -37.85 -10.54
C LEU A 89 5.67 -36.39 -10.97
N LEU A 90 5.38 -35.48 -10.04
CA LEU A 90 5.11 -34.06 -10.30
C LEU A 90 6.15 -33.36 -11.20
N PRO A 91 7.49 -33.59 -11.07
CA PRO A 91 8.47 -32.89 -11.91
C PRO A 91 8.32 -33.18 -13.41
N LEU A 92 7.76 -34.32 -13.79
CA LEU A 92 7.48 -34.68 -15.19
C LEU A 92 6.34 -33.82 -15.77
N LEU A 93 5.35 -33.47 -14.96
CA LEU A 93 4.26 -32.56 -15.34
C LEU A 93 4.71 -31.09 -15.34
N GLN A 94 5.74 -30.74 -14.56
CA GLN A 94 6.45 -29.45 -14.63
C GLN A 94 7.41 -29.32 -15.83
N GLY A 95 7.38 -30.27 -16.78
CA GLY A 95 8.09 -30.19 -18.06
C GLY A 95 9.43 -30.94 -18.13
N MET A 96 9.81 -31.72 -17.11
CA MET A 96 10.98 -32.58 -17.20
C MET A 96 10.69 -33.84 -18.04
N ARG A 97 11.56 -34.15 -19.01
CA ARG A 97 11.48 -35.39 -19.82
C ARG A 97 12.09 -36.62 -19.14
N SER A 98 12.99 -36.39 -18.19
CA SER A 98 13.68 -37.43 -17.44
C SER A 98 13.96 -36.92 -16.03
N LEU A 99 13.68 -37.76 -15.05
CA LEU A 99 13.74 -37.50 -13.62
C LEU A 99 14.59 -38.60 -12.98
N LYS A 100 15.79 -38.24 -12.49
CA LYS A 100 16.66 -39.15 -11.74
C LYS A 100 16.56 -38.80 -10.25
N VAL A 101 16.15 -39.75 -9.42
CA VAL A 101 15.84 -39.55 -8.00
C VAL A 101 16.49 -40.65 -7.18
N PHE A 102 17.09 -40.27 -6.05
CA PHE A 102 17.49 -41.21 -5.00
C PHE A 102 16.36 -41.29 -3.96
N ALA A 103 15.56 -42.36 -4.02
CA ALA A 103 14.38 -42.54 -3.20
C ALA A 103 14.74 -43.30 -1.90
N PRO A 104 14.50 -42.74 -0.70
CA PRO A 104 14.83 -43.40 0.56
C PRO A 104 13.97 -44.66 0.77
N LEU A 105 14.59 -45.72 1.31
CA LEU A 105 13.94 -47.01 1.53
C LEU A 105 13.48 -47.14 2.99
N TYR A 106 12.17 -47.09 3.22
CA TYR A 106 11.57 -47.23 4.54
C TYR A 106 11.30 -48.70 4.87
N ALA A 107 11.85 -49.19 5.99
CA ALA A 107 11.68 -50.59 6.41
C ALA A 107 10.20 -50.95 6.70
N VAL A 108 9.82 -52.19 6.37
CA VAL A 108 8.51 -52.76 6.72
C VAL A 108 8.56 -53.36 8.12
N THR A 109 7.83 -52.77 9.06
CA THR A 109 7.85 -53.16 10.48
C THR A 109 7.15 -54.51 10.73
N ALA A 110 7.95 -55.57 10.92
CA ALA A 110 7.46 -56.87 11.36
C ALA A 110 7.36 -56.92 12.90
N SER A 111 6.12 -56.85 13.41
CA SER A 111 5.75 -56.85 14.85
C SER A 111 6.21 -55.64 15.69
N PRO A 112 5.50 -55.29 16.80
CA PRO A 112 5.53 -53.94 17.37
C PRO A 112 6.65 -53.66 18.40
N SER A 113 7.73 -54.45 18.44
CA SER A 113 8.60 -54.52 19.64
C SER A 113 10.10 -54.27 19.43
N GLU A 114 10.53 -53.90 18.22
CA GLU A 114 11.92 -53.50 17.96
C GLU A 114 11.97 -52.10 17.30
N MET A 115 12.07 -51.05 18.12
CA MET A 115 12.43 -49.71 17.65
C MET A 115 13.95 -49.63 17.43
N LEU A 116 14.38 -49.82 16.20
CA LEU A 116 15.72 -49.48 15.74
C LEU A 116 15.72 -48.09 15.07
N HIS A 117 16.86 -47.40 15.13
CA HIS A 117 16.95 -45.95 14.85
C HIS A 117 16.61 -45.57 13.38
N PRO A 118 16.01 -44.38 13.12
CA PRO A 118 15.52 -44.01 11.78
C PRO A 118 16.60 -43.63 10.75
N GLU A 119 17.90 -43.68 11.08
CA GLU A 119 18.97 -42.96 10.37
C GLU A 119 19.92 -43.87 9.57
N ALA A 120 19.42 -45.00 9.07
CA ALA A 120 20.15 -45.85 8.12
C ALA A 120 19.88 -45.42 6.67
N THR A 121 20.85 -44.75 6.04
CA THR A 121 20.75 -44.15 4.69
C THR A 121 20.79 -45.16 3.54
N SER A 122 19.81 -46.06 3.50
CA SER A 122 19.54 -46.94 2.35
C SER A 122 18.47 -46.33 1.42
N GLY A 123 18.61 -46.53 0.11
CA GLY A 123 17.72 -45.97 -0.90
C GLY A 123 17.92 -46.60 -2.27
N LEU A 124 16.97 -46.36 -3.16
CA LEU A 124 17.00 -46.79 -4.56
C LEU A 124 17.31 -45.60 -5.46
N GLU A 125 18.29 -45.72 -6.35
CA GLU A 125 18.44 -44.76 -7.45
C GLU A 125 17.50 -45.17 -8.59
N VAL A 126 16.62 -44.25 -8.99
CA VAL A 126 15.52 -44.50 -9.92
C VAL A 126 15.56 -43.45 -11.02
N THR A 127 15.40 -43.88 -12.28
CA THR A 127 15.24 -42.98 -13.43
C THR A 127 13.87 -43.20 -14.04
N VAL A 128 13.03 -42.16 -14.08
CA VAL A 128 11.72 -42.16 -14.73
C VAL A 128 11.79 -41.19 -15.91
N SER A 129 11.32 -41.60 -17.09
CA SER A 129 11.35 -40.75 -18.30
C SER A 129 10.09 -40.90 -19.14
N THR A 130 9.78 -39.84 -19.91
CA THR A 130 8.63 -39.79 -20.81
C THR A 130 9.10 -39.66 -22.25
N LYS A 131 8.37 -40.28 -23.20
CA LYS A 131 8.70 -40.19 -24.64
C LYS A 131 8.52 -38.76 -25.18
N GLU A 132 7.49 -38.08 -24.68
CA GLU A 132 7.12 -36.71 -25.01
C GLU A 132 6.81 -35.93 -23.71
N LEU A 133 6.58 -34.63 -23.80
CA LEU A 133 6.17 -33.82 -22.65
C LEU A 133 4.70 -34.10 -22.32
N LEU A 134 4.37 -34.33 -21.04
CA LEU A 134 2.99 -34.62 -20.59
C LEU A 134 2.02 -33.43 -20.80
N LEU A 135 2.56 -32.22 -20.88
CA LEU A 135 1.85 -30.99 -21.23
C LEU A 135 2.64 -30.22 -22.30
N SER A 136 1.94 -29.61 -23.25
CA SER A 136 2.56 -28.62 -24.13
C SER A 136 2.90 -27.33 -23.36
N ALA A 137 3.89 -26.57 -23.86
CA ALA A 137 4.30 -25.32 -23.21
C ALA A 137 3.15 -24.30 -23.07
N THR A 138 2.21 -24.28 -24.03
CA THR A 138 1.00 -23.45 -23.95
C THR A 138 0.07 -23.93 -22.83
N GLN A 139 -0.27 -25.22 -22.78
CA GLN A 139 -1.12 -25.79 -21.71
C GLN A 139 -0.51 -25.59 -20.31
N PHE A 140 0.80 -25.79 -20.16
CA PHE A 140 1.49 -25.51 -18.90
C PHE A 140 1.46 -24.02 -18.55
N SER A 141 1.62 -23.13 -19.55
CA SER A 141 1.56 -21.68 -19.34
C SER A 141 0.15 -21.12 -19.06
N SER A 142 -0.93 -21.84 -19.40
CA SER A 142 -2.33 -21.41 -19.21
C SER A 142 -3.08 -22.13 -18.09
N GLY A 143 -2.70 -23.37 -17.74
CA GLY A 143 -3.23 -24.11 -16.60
C GLY A 143 -2.57 -23.71 -15.27
N ASN A 144 -2.92 -24.38 -14.17
CA ASN A 144 -2.29 -24.14 -12.87
C ASN A 144 -2.24 -25.43 -12.04
N LEU A 145 -1.21 -25.57 -11.21
CA LEU A 145 -1.11 -26.66 -10.25
C LEU A 145 -1.69 -26.19 -8.91
N LEU A 146 -2.69 -26.91 -8.41
CA LEU A 146 -3.35 -26.66 -7.14
C LEU A 146 -2.97 -27.76 -6.14
N SER A 147 -2.51 -27.37 -4.95
CA SER A 147 -2.26 -28.23 -3.80
C SER A 147 -3.10 -27.77 -2.62
N ILE A 148 -3.85 -28.69 -2.02
CA ILE A 148 -4.68 -28.45 -0.82
C ILE A 148 -4.18 -29.37 0.29
N THR A 149 -3.66 -28.79 1.36
CA THR A 149 -3.25 -29.51 2.57
C THR A 149 -4.34 -29.42 3.62
N LEU A 150 -4.87 -30.55 4.05
CA LEU A 150 -5.68 -30.61 5.27
C LEU A 150 -4.79 -31.03 6.43
N GLU A 151 -4.59 -30.12 7.40
CA GLU A 151 -3.78 -30.41 8.57
C GLU A 151 -4.59 -31.19 9.61
N ALA A 152 -5.49 -30.48 10.31
CA ALA A 152 -6.21 -31.01 11.47
C ALA A 152 -7.54 -30.30 11.75
N ALA A 153 -8.44 -31.00 12.45
CA ALA A 153 -9.61 -30.45 13.13
C ALA A 153 -9.31 -30.36 14.63
N TYR A 154 -9.45 -29.18 15.21
CA TYR A 154 -9.21 -28.90 16.63
C TYR A 154 -10.54 -28.68 17.38
N SER A 155 -10.53 -28.86 18.70
CA SER A 155 -11.72 -28.77 19.56
C SER A 155 -12.90 -29.58 19.02
N VAL A 156 -12.66 -30.87 18.77
CA VAL A 156 -13.68 -31.77 18.19
C VAL A 156 -14.68 -32.26 19.25
N PRO A 157 -15.94 -32.58 18.88
CA PRO A 157 -16.98 -32.94 19.85
C PRO A 157 -16.61 -34.13 20.75
N GLU A 158 -17.03 -34.09 22.02
CA GLU A 158 -16.64 -35.10 23.02
C GLU A 158 -17.00 -36.53 22.63
N ALA A 159 -18.10 -36.70 21.89
CA ALA A 159 -18.63 -37.96 21.36
C ALA A 159 -17.70 -38.66 20.33
N PHE A 160 -16.55 -38.06 19.99
CA PHE A 160 -15.50 -38.70 19.21
C PHE A 160 -14.59 -39.53 20.12
N THR A 161 -14.60 -40.84 19.88
CA THR A 161 -13.84 -41.86 20.61
C THR A 161 -12.70 -42.40 19.73
N THR A 162 -11.66 -42.93 20.38
CA THR A 162 -10.47 -43.52 19.73
C THR A 162 -10.70 -44.95 19.22
N ASP A 163 -11.95 -45.31 18.93
CA ASP A 163 -12.33 -46.66 18.48
C ASP A 163 -11.95 -46.87 17.01
N ALA A 164 -11.21 -47.95 16.73
CA ALA A 164 -10.69 -48.30 15.40
C ALA A 164 -11.75 -48.69 14.34
N GLN A 165 -13.02 -48.34 14.55
CA GLN A 165 -14.15 -48.57 13.64
C GLN A 165 -14.78 -47.27 13.11
N GLN A 166 -14.33 -46.10 13.59
CA GLN A 166 -14.79 -44.79 13.11
C GLN A 166 -13.79 -44.21 12.09
N ASN A 167 -14.29 -43.65 10.99
CA ASN A 167 -13.48 -42.97 9.98
C ASN A 167 -13.93 -41.52 9.84
N TYR A 168 -13.03 -40.60 10.15
CA TYR A 168 -13.25 -39.16 10.02
C TYR A 168 -12.80 -38.71 8.63
N MET A 169 -13.74 -38.13 7.87
CA MET A 169 -13.53 -37.74 6.47
C MET A 169 -13.92 -36.28 6.25
N ALA A 170 -13.15 -35.59 5.42
CA ALA A 170 -13.48 -34.25 4.94
C ALA A 170 -13.42 -34.21 3.42
N CYS A 171 -14.23 -33.38 2.76
CA CYS A 171 -14.18 -33.24 1.30
C CYS A 171 -14.58 -31.86 0.79
N LEU A 172 -14.10 -31.55 -0.42
CA LEU A 172 -14.50 -30.40 -1.23
C LEU A 172 -14.45 -30.77 -2.71
N GLN A 173 -15.36 -30.21 -3.52
CA GLN A 173 -15.26 -30.25 -4.98
C GLN A 173 -14.22 -29.22 -5.46
N MET A 174 -13.55 -29.49 -6.57
CA MET A 174 -12.76 -28.53 -7.34
C MET A 174 -13.12 -28.64 -8.82
N PRO A 175 -13.01 -27.55 -9.62
CA PRO A 175 -12.94 -27.68 -11.08
C PRO A 175 -11.74 -28.55 -11.48
N ALA A 176 -11.87 -29.35 -12.53
CA ALA A 176 -10.81 -30.17 -13.10
C ALA A 176 -10.79 -30.05 -14.63
N ALA A 177 -9.94 -30.83 -15.31
CA ALA A 177 -9.84 -30.76 -16.77
C ALA A 177 -11.10 -31.30 -17.48
N GLY A 178 -11.66 -30.48 -18.37
CA GLY A 178 -13.00 -30.69 -18.95
C GLY A 178 -14.15 -30.39 -17.97
N GLU A 179 -15.41 -30.51 -18.43
CA GLU A 179 -16.61 -30.03 -17.71
C GLU A 179 -17.04 -30.91 -16.50
N LYS A 180 -16.10 -31.50 -15.78
CA LYS A 180 -16.33 -32.41 -14.63
C LYS A 180 -15.81 -31.79 -13.35
N GLU A 181 -16.62 -31.77 -12.29
CA GLU A 181 -16.13 -31.45 -10.94
C GLU A 181 -15.42 -32.66 -10.32
N LEU A 182 -14.28 -32.41 -9.67
CA LEU A 182 -13.45 -33.41 -9.01
C LEU A 182 -13.63 -33.35 -7.48
N PRO A 183 -14.24 -34.37 -6.85
CA PRO A 183 -14.36 -34.44 -5.40
C PRO A 183 -13.04 -34.86 -4.74
N LEU A 184 -12.40 -33.94 -4.03
CA LEU A 184 -11.19 -34.18 -3.24
C LEU A 184 -11.57 -34.65 -1.84
N LEU A 185 -11.36 -35.94 -1.57
CA LEU A 185 -11.81 -36.62 -0.35
C LEU A 185 -10.63 -37.04 0.55
N PHE A 186 -10.50 -36.39 1.71
CA PHE A 186 -9.58 -36.73 2.78
C PHE A 186 -10.20 -37.84 3.64
N LYS A 187 -9.45 -38.91 3.91
CA LYS A 187 -9.92 -40.10 4.62
C LYS A 187 -8.98 -40.45 5.77
N ASN A 188 -9.45 -41.29 6.69
CA ASN A 188 -8.64 -41.91 7.73
C ASN A 188 -8.00 -40.90 8.71
N GLY A 189 -8.74 -39.83 9.04
CA GLY A 189 -8.26 -38.85 10.03
C GLY A 189 -7.99 -39.51 11.37
N ILE A 190 -6.81 -39.24 11.94
CA ILE A 190 -6.33 -39.88 13.18
C ILE A 190 -6.77 -39.02 14.36
N LEU A 191 -7.69 -39.51 15.19
CA LEU A 191 -8.06 -38.87 16.44
C LEU A 191 -6.92 -39.02 17.46
N LYS A 192 -6.28 -37.90 17.81
CA LYS A 192 -5.30 -37.81 18.89
C LYS A 192 -5.98 -37.31 20.16
N ALA A 193 -5.64 -37.93 21.29
CA ALA A 193 -6.02 -37.43 22.61
C ALA A 193 -5.30 -36.10 22.92
N GLY A 194 -5.84 -35.31 23.85
CA GLY A 194 -5.22 -34.07 24.32
C GLY A 194 -3.83 -34.33 24.94
N GLY A 195 -2.94 -33.36 24.76
CA GLY A 195 -1.52 -33.48 25.10
C GLY A 195 -0.68 -32.41 24.39
N GLU A 196 0.62 -32.66 24.27
CA GLU A 196 1.59 -31.68 23.76
C GLU A 196 1.32 -31.23 22.31
N LYS A 197 1.83 -30.04 22.00
CA LYS A 197 1.80 -29.44 20.66
C LYS A 197 2.60 -30.29 19.67
N GLU A 198 2.23 -30.26 18.40
CA GLU A 198 2.94 -31.05 17.40
C GLU A 198 4.24 -30.37 16.97
N PRO A 199 5.36 -31.11 16.86
CA PRO A 199 6.62 -30.53 16.43
C PRO A 199 6.47 -29.97 15.01
N LEU A 200 7.02 -28.78 14.80
CA LEU A 200 7.04 -28.09 13.51
C LEU A 200 8.50 -27.79 13.14
N PRO A 201 8.91 -28.01 11.88
CA PRO A 201 8.10 -28.51 10.76
C PRO A 201 7.82 -30.02 10.83
N ARG A 202 6.65 -30.45 10.32
CA ARG A 202 6.29 -31.88 10.16
C ARG A 202 6.00 -32.24 8.70
N PRO A 203 6.36 -33.44 8.21
CA PRO A 203 6.17 -33.82 6.81
C PRO A 203 4.70 -34.03 6.47
N LYS A 204 4.29 -33.66 5.26
CA LYS A 204 2.95 -33.97 4.72
C LYS A 204 2.88 -35.41 4.22
N ASN A 205 1.66 -35.95 4.16
CA ASN A 205 1.36 -37.32 3.75
C ASN A 205 0.62 -37.39 2.41
N TRP A 206 0.86 -38.45 1.65
CA TRP A 206 0.10 -38.82 0.46
C TRP A 206 -1.31 -39.34 0.83
N PRO A 207 -2.34 -39.11 0.00
CA PRO A 207 -3.73 -39.53 0.25
C PRO A 207 -3.95 -41.03 -0.06
N LEU A 208 -3.06 -41.90 0.40
CA LEU A 208 -3.05 -43.34 0.16
C LEU A 208 -3.79 -44.13 1.27
N GLY A 209 -4.09 -45.40 0.98
CA GLY A 209 -4.49 -46.36 2.00
C GLY A 209 -3.31 -46.82 2.86
N PRO A 210 -3.52 -47.71 3.84
CA PRO A 210 -2.44 -48.30 4.62
C PRO A 210 -1.49 -49.10 3.72
N ILE A 211 -0.25 -48.62 3.58
CA ILE A 211 0.86 -49.29 2.88
C ILE A 211 1.74 -50.09 3.86
N LEU A 212 2.68 -50.89 3.34
CA LEU A 212 3.48 -51.82 4.15
C LEU A 212 4.49 -51.10 5.07
N ALA A 213 5.04 -49.96 4.64
CA ALA A 213 5.96 -49.14 5.44
C ALA A 213 5.35 -47.74 5.70
N PRO A 214 4.86 -47.44 6.92
CA PRO A 214 4.24 -46.14 7.22
C PRO A 214 5.14 -44.92 6.95
N GLY A 215 6.47 -45.07 7.01
CA GLY A 215 7.41 -44.01 6.65
C GLY A 215 7.31 -43.53 5.20
N ALA A 216 6.90 -44.43 4.29
CA ALA A 216 6.72 -44.16 2.87
C ALA A 216 5.44 -43.35 2.55
N LEU A 217 4.55 -43.09 3.53
CA LEU A 217 3.41 -42.19 3.33
C LEU A 217 3.82 -40.72 3.19
N LYS A 218 5.04 -40.36 3.59
CA LYS A 218 5.54 -38.97 3.59
C LYS A 218 5.86 -38.49 2.18
N ILE A 219 5.51 -37.25 1.89
CA ILE A 219 5.82 -36.56 0.63
C ILE A 219 7.26 -36.02 0.71
N PRO A 220 8.18 -36.44 -0.18
CA PRO A 220 9.55 -35.90 -0.19
C PRO A 220 9.56 -34.39 -0.36
N GLY A 221 10.23 -33.67 0.54
CA GLY A 221 10.39 -32.21 0.46
C GLY A 221 9.16 -31.36 0.80
N SER A 222 7.97 -31.94 1.05
CA SER A 222 6.78 -31.16 1.43
C SER A 222 6.50 -31.26 2.94
N PHE A 223 6.48 -30.10 3.59
CA PHE A 223 6.34 -29.97 5.04
C PHE A 223 5.24 -28.96 5.40
N ILE A 224 4.60 -29.19 6.54
CA ILE A 224 3.81 -28.20 7.25
C ILE A 224 4.79 -27.37 8.08
N VAL A 225 4.88 -26.09 7.77
CA VAL A 225 5.69 -25.10 8.47
C VAL A 225 4.76 -24.24 9.31
N GLY A 226 5.14 -23.96 10.57
CA GLY A 226 4.36 -23.10 11.46
C GLY A 226 4.40 -21.63 11.06
N GLY A 227 3.45 -20.86 11.57
CA GLY A 227 3.41 -19.40 11.45
C GLY A 227 2.72 -18.77 12.65
N ARG A 228 2.73 -17.43 12.72
CA ARG A 228 1.81 -16.66 13.57
C ARG A 228 0.38 -16.92 13.09
N TYR A 229 -0.58 -17.10 13.99
CA TYR A 229 -1.98 -17.33 13.59
C TYR A 229 -2.69 -16.02 13.22
N GLU A 230 -2.13 -14.90 13.66
CA GLU A 230 -2.52 -13.53 13.32
C GLU A 230 -2.21 -13.18 11.85
N ASP A 231 -1.42 -14.01 11.17
CA ASP A 231 -1.05 -13.92 9.75
C ASP A 231 -1.84 -14.90 8.84
N GLU A 232 -2.78 -15.67 9.40
CA GLU A 232 -3.61 -16.61 8.65
C GLU A 232 -4.79 -15.92 7.93
N ASP A 233 -5.27 -16.50 6.83
CA ASP A 233 -6.44 -16.02 6.07
C ASP A 233 -7.79 -16.39 6.72
N GLY A 234 -7.75 -17.06 7.87
CA GLY A 234 -8.90 -17.66 8.55
C GLY A 234 -9.76 -16.70 9.37
N GLU A 235 -10.70 -17.27 10.12
CA GLU A 235 -11.62 -16.55 10.99
C GLU A 235 -11.05 -16.33 12.41
N LEU A 236 -10.18 -17.23 12.87
CA LEU A 236 -9.62 -17.26 14.23
C LEU A 236 -8.26 -16.57 14.31
N THR A 237 -8.22 -15.28 13.95
CA THR A 237 -7.00 -14.50 13.70
C THR A 237 -6.83 -13.31 14.64
N LYS A 238 -7.80 -13.06 15.52
CA LYS A 238 -7.78 -11.92 16.44
C LYS A 238 -7.02 -12.23 17.73
N SER A 239 -6.70 -11.18 18.49
CA SER A 239 -6.18 -11.29 19.86
C SER A 239 -7.14 -12.04 20.80
N GLU A 240 -8.46 -11.88 20.64
CA GLU A 240 -9.46 -12.61 21.43
C GLU A 240 -9.47 -14.13 21.14
N ASP A 241 -9.09 -14.56 19.94
CA ASP A 241 -9.00 -16.00 19.60
C ASP A 241 -7.72 -16.66 20.16
N ARG A 242 -6.75 -15.89 20.69
CA ARG A 242 -5.41 -16.38 21.08
C ARG A 242 -5.44 -17.48 22.13
N GLU A 243 -6.11 -17.25 23.25
CA GLU A 243 -6.20 -18.24 24.34
C GLU A 243 -6.97 -19.47 23.88
N PHE A 244 -8.08 -19.28 23.16
CA PHE A 244 -8.87 -20.37 22.58
C PHE A 244 -8.03 -21.24 21.63
N ARG A 245 -7.24 -20.62 20.74
CA ARG A 245 -6.33 -21.33 19.82
C ARG A 245 -5.27 -22.15 20.59
N MET A 246 -4.65 -21.59 21.63
CA MET A 246 -3.66 -22.33 22.43
C MET A 246 -4.29 -23.45 23.29
N GLN A 247 -5.50 -23.23 23.81
CA GLN A 247 -6.25 -24.25 24.53
C GLN A 247 -6.64 -25.40 23.59
N ALA A 248 -7.13 -25.08 22.39
CA ALA A 248 -7.56 -26.04 21.37
C ALA A 248 -6.43 -26.95 20.88
N GLU A 249 -5.18 -26.48 20.86
CA GLU A 249 -4.01 -27.34 20.59
C GLU A 249 -3.85 -28.45 21.65
N SER A 250 -4.28 -28.22 22.89
CA SER A 250 -4.14 -29.14 24.01
C SER A 250 -5.33 -30.11 24.18
N THR A 251 -6.44 -29.93 23.45
CA THR A 251 -7.64 -30.78 23.51
C THR A 251 -7.62 -31.93 22.49
N LYS A 252 -8.72 -32.71 22.39
CA LYS A 252 -8.89 -33.73 21.35
C LYS A 252 -8.82 -33.07 19.96
N ARG A 253 -8.05 -33.68 19.05
CA ARG A 253 -7.91 -33.22 17.66
C ARG A 253 -7.88 -34.38 16.67
N ILE A 254 -8.43 -34.20 15.47
CA ILE A 254 -8.28 -35.15 14.35
C ILE A 254 -7.18 -34.61 13.44
N VAL A 255 -6.21 -35.44 13.06
CA VAL A 255 -5.09 -35.04 12.20
C VAL A 255 -5.10 -35.88 10.92
N TRP A 256 -4.95 -35.21 9.77
CA TRP A 256 -4.74 -35.85 8.46
C TRP A 256 -3.34 -35.56 7.92
N ASP A 257 -2.82 -34.34 8.12
CA ASP A 257 -1.55 -33.85 7.55
C ASP A 257 -1.36 -34.21 6.06
N THR A 258 -2.45 -34.21 5.28
CA THR A 258 -2.51 -34.82 3.95
C THR A 258 -2.55 -33.75 2.87
N GLU A 259 -1.66 -33.85 1.87
CA GLU A 259 -1.68 -32.99 0.69
C GLU A 259 -2.44 -33.69 -0.44
N ARG A 260 -3.44 -33.02 -1.04
CA ARG A 260 -4.09 -33.43 -2.27
C ARG A 260 -3.77 -32.44 -3.38
N ARG A 261 -3.50 -32.93 -4.58
CA ARG A 261 -3.09 -32.11 -5.72
C ARG A 261 -4.08 -32.25 -6.89
N CYS A 262 -4.17 -31.24 -7.74
CA CYS A 262 -5.05 -31.18 -8.92
C CYS A 262 -4.36 -30.37 -10.02
N PHE A 263 -4.54 -30.73 -11.29
CA PHE A 263 -4.13 -29.87 -12.41
C PHE A 263 -5.35 -29.16 -13.01
N LEU A 264 -5.38 -27.85 -12.88
CA LEU A 264 -6.40 -26.99 -13.47
C LEU A 264 -5.98 -26.67 -14.91
N ASP A 265 -6.81 -26.99 -15.90
CA ASP A 265 -6.62 -26.43 -17.25
C ASP A 265 -7.06 -24.95 -17.32
N ALA A 266 -6.89 -24.32 -18.48
CA ALA A 266 -7.24 -22.90 -18.66
C ALA A 266 -8.74 -22.59 -18.43
N ALA A 267 -9.63 -23.54 -18.70
CA ALA A 267 -11.06 -23.39 -18.44
C ALA A 267 -11.37 -23.59 -16.95
N ALA A 268 -10.75 -24.59 -16.31
CA ALA A 268 -10.86 -24.82 -14.87
C ALA A 268 -10.36 -23.63 -14.05
N VAL A 269 -9.27 -22.97 -14.46
CA VAL A 269 -8.78 -21.73 -13.85
C VAL A 269 -9.80 -20.59 -13.99
N ALA A 270 -10.40 -20.39 -15.17
CA ALA A 270 -11.41 -19.36 -15.39
C ALA A 270 -12.71 -19.62 -14.59
N VAL A 271 -13.16 -20.88 -14.50
CA VAL A 271 -14.30 -21.29 -13.68
C VAL A 271 -14.01 -21.07 -12.19
N LEU A 272 -12.81 -21.41 -11.73
CA LEU A 272 -12.38 -21.15 -10.35
C LEU A 272 -12.38 -19.64 -10.04
N GLN A 273 -11.75 -18.82 -10.89
CA GLN A 273 -11.75 -17.35 -10.73
C GLN A 273 -13.17 -16.79 -10.65
N LYS A 274 -14.05 -17.18 -11.59
CA LYS A 274 -15.44 -16.74 -11.63
C LYS A 274 -16.21 -17.12 -10.36
N ARG A 275 -16.12 -18.38 -9.92
CA ARG A 275 -16.87 -18.89 -8.76
C ARG A 275 -16.38 -18.26 -7.45
N ILE A 276 -15.08 -17.97 -7.32
CA ILE A 276 -14.55 -17.20 -6.19
C ILE A 276 -15.11 -15.76 -6.20
N ALA A 277 -15.19 -15.11 -7.37
CA ALA A 277 -15.76 -13.76 -7.47
C ALA A 277 -17.26 -13.71 -7.16
N GLU A 278 -18.02 -14.73 -7.56
CA GLU A 278 -19.48 -14.83 -7.33
C GLU A 278 -19.86 -15.25 -5.90
N CYS A 279 -19.07 -16.12 -5.25
CA CYS A 279 -19.44 -16.73 -3.96
C CYS A 279 -18.56 -16.31 -2.78
N ARG A 280 -17.30 -15.92 -3.02
CA ARG A 280 -16.17 -15.78 -2.06
C ARG A 280 -15.81 -17.06 -1.28
N TYR A 281 -16.78 -17.76 -0.73
CA TYR A 281 -16.62 -18.92 0.13
C TYR A 281 -16.67 -20.24 -0.64
N TRP A 282 -15.86 -21.20 -0.20
CA TRP A 282 -15.87 -22.58 -0.66
C TRP A 282 -16.21 -23.53 0.49
N PRO A 283 -17.18 -24.45 0.32
CA PRO A 283 -17.55 -25.36 1.39
C PRO A 283 -16.56 -26.53 1.47
N VAL A 284 -16.14 -26.84 2.71
CA VAL A 284 -15.42 -28.06 3.06
C VAL A 284 -16.30 -28.85 4.02
N GLU A 285 -16.92 -29.91 3.52
CA GLU A 285 -17.77 -30.78 4.33
C GLU A 285 -16.92 -31.70 5.21
N LEU A 286 -17.33 -31.88 6.46
CA LEU A 286 -16.75 -32.81 7.43
C LEU A 286 -17.82 -33.84 7.84
N CYS A 287 -17.48 -35.12 7.90
CA CYS A 287 -18.37 -36.15 8.43
C CYS A 287 -17.66 -37.30 9.15
N ARG A 288 -18.44 -38.04 9.93
CA ARG A 288 -18.03 -39.31 10.56
C ARG A 288 -18.80 -40.47 9.94
N MET A 289 -18.08 -41.47 9.42
CA MET A 289 -18.66 -42.74 8.96
C MET A 289 -18.17 -43.93 9.78
N THR A 290 -19.02 -44.92 9.96
CA THR A 290 -18.69 -46.22 10.56
C THR A 290 -18.14 -47.19 9.51
N VAL A 291 -17.11 -47.95 9.86
CA VAL A 291 -16.47 -48.92 8.96
C VAL A 291 -16.97 -50.33 9.27
N ALA A 292 -17.83 -50.87 8.41
CA ALA A 292 -18.40 -52.21 8.57
C ALA A 292 -17.32 -53.31 8.56
N SER A 293 -17.19 -54.03 9.68
CA SER A 293 -16.20 -55.10 9.88
C SER A 293 -16.51 -56.36 9.06
N ALA A 294 -15.51 -56.92 8.39
CA ALA A 294 -15.61 -58.14 7.58
C ALA A 294 -15.55 -59.43 8.42
N GLY A 295 -16.40 -59.55 9.43
CA GLY A 295 -16.48 -60.73 10.31
C GLY A 295 -17.13 -61.94 9.63
N LYS A 296 -16.46 -63.10 9.65
CA LYS A 296 -17.05 -64.39 9.22
C LYS A 296 -18.06 -64.93 10.25
N GLY A 297 -19.23 -64.29 10.33
CA GLY A 297 -20.37 -64.71 11.15
C GLY A 297 -21.35 -65.60 10.38
N LYS A 298 -21.99 -66.55 11.09
CA LYS A 298 -22.98 -67.48 10.50
C LYS A 298 -24.36 -66.82 10.52
N VAL A 299 -25.05 -66.76 9.38
CA VAL A 299 -26.32 -66.03 9.23
C VAL A 299 -27.48 -66.74 9.91
N THR A 300 -28.23 -66.00 10.73
CA THR A 300 -29.62 -66.29 11.12
C THR A 300 -30.48 -65.07 10.81
N LYS A 301 -31.63 -65.26 10.15
CA LYS A 301 -32.51 -64.17 9.68
C LYS A 301 -33.33 -63.55 10.82
N MET A 302 -33.16 -62.26 11.05
CA MET A 302 -34.21 -61.27 11.31
C MET A 302 -33.66 -59.88 10.94
N ASP A 303 -34.51 -58.85 10.90
CA ASP A 303 -34.26 -57.49 10.38
C ASP A 303 -32.84 -56.92 10.55
N LYS A 304 -32.23 -56.55 9.43
CA LYS A 304 -31.21 -55.50 9.32
C LYS A 304 -31.34 -54.79 7.96
N GLY A 305 -32.04 -53.65 7.97
CA GLY A 305 -32.12 -52.69 6.87
C GLY A 305 -31.65 -51.30 7.33
N ASP A 306 -30.87 -50.64 6.47
CA ASP A 306 -30.40 -49.24 6.50
C ASP A 306 -29.69 -48.61 7.72
N GLU A 307 -29.82 -49.07 8.97
CA GLU A 307 -29.15 -48.38 10.10
C GLU A 307 -27.61 -48.38 10.03
N ASP A 308 -26.98 -49.42 9.45
CA ASP A 308 -25.51 -49.53 9.36
C ASP A 308 -24.85 -48.55 8.34
N LYS A 309 -25.53 -47.49 7.88
CA LYS A 309 -25.06 -46.57 6.80
C LYS A 309 -25.43 -45.08 6.95
N GLN A 310 -25.83 -44.62 8.13
CA GLN A 310 -26.15 -43.20 8.31
C GLN A 310 -24.89 -42.30 8.27
N ILE A 311 -24.98 -41.13 7.63
CA ILE A 311 -23.95 -40.09 7.76
C ILE A 311 -24.14 -39.46 9.14
N ALA A 312 -23.12 -39.53 10.00
CA ALA A 312 -23.18 -38.98 11.34
C ALA A 312 -22.25 -37.76 11.46
N PHE A 313 -22.64 -36.77 12.28
CA PHE A 313 -21.85 -35.55 12.51
C PHE A 313 -21.50 -34.84 11.19
N HIS A 314 -22.51 -34.39 10.45
CA HIS A 314 -22.30 -33.66 9.19
C HIS A 314 -22.13 -32.17 9.47
N GLY A 315 -20.94 -31.64 9.17
CA GLY A 315 -20.59 -30.23 9.31
C GLY A 315 -19.99 -29.65 8.04
N VAL A 316 -19.82 -28.33 8.01
CA VAL A 316 -19.24 -27.58 6.90
C VAL A 316 -18.40 -26.41 7.42
N ALA A 317 -17.22 -26.21 6.84
CA ALA A 317 -16.43 -24.98 7.01
C ALA A 317 -16.50 -24.14 5.74
N TYR A 318 -16.58 -22.82 5.89
CA TYR A 318 -16.68 -21.87 4.77
C TYR A 318 -15.33 -21.20 4.51
N VAL A 319 -14.51 -21.78 3.62
CA VAL A 319 -13.17 -21.29 3.31
C VAL A 319 -13.26 -20.06 2.41
N ASN A 320 -12.84 -18.89 2.90
CA ASN A 320 -12.81 -17.67 2.08
C ASN A 320 -11.65 -17.75 1.06
N MET A 321 -11.99 -17.96 -0.21
CA MET A 321 -11.04 -18.07 -1.32
C MET A 321 -10.72 -16.72 -1.96
N ALA A 322 -11.43 -15.64 -1.61
CA ALA A 322 -11.28 -14.32 -2.22
C ALA A 322 -9.83 -13.77 -2.25
N PRO A 323 -8.96 -13.99 -1.23
CA PRO A 323 -7.58 -13.51 -1.28
C PRO A 323 -6.76 -14.07 -2.47
N LEU A 324 -7.12 -15.23 -3.03
CA LEU A 324 -6.46 -15.80 -4.21
C LEU A 324 -6.71 -15.01 -5.51
N LEU A 325 -7.74 -14.15 -5.56
CA LEU A 325 -7.97 -13.22 -6.67
C LEU A 325 -7.10 -11.97 -6.58
N CYS A 326 -6.44 -11.72 -5.45
CA CYS A 326 -5.64 -10.52 -5.27
C CYS A 326 -4.28 -10.64 -6.01
N PRO A 327 -3.80 -9.59 -6.72
CA PRO A 327 -2.60 -9.68 -7.55
C PRO A 327 -1.36 -10.21 -6.81
N GLY A 328 -0.80 -11.29 -7.35
CA GLY A 328 0.40 -11.96 -6.85
C GLY A 328 0.19 -12.99 -5.73
N VAL A 329 -1.03 -13.14 -5.18
CA VAL A 329 -1.29 -14.13 -4.13
C VAL A 329 -1.28 -15.54 -4.71
N LYS A 330 -0.42 -16.41 -4.16
CA LYS A 330 -0.27 -17.82 -4.56
C LYS A 330 -0.86 -18.82 -3.55
N GLN A 331 -1.05 -18.41 -2.31
CA GLN A 331 -1.32 -19.30 -1.20
C GLN A 331 -2.23 -18.60 -0.20
N ILE A 332 -3.19 -19.35 0.35
CA ILE A 332 -3.90 -19.01 1.57
C ILE A 332 -3.70 -20.13 2.60
N ARG A 333 -3.67 -19.80 3.88
CA ARG A 333 -3.66 -20.79 4.98
C ARG A 333 -4.40 -20.23 6.18
N GLY A 334 -5.27 -21.01 6.78
CA GLY A 334 -5.90 -20.57 8.02
C GLY A 334 -6.81 -21.56 8.73
N ALA A 335 -7.34 -21.07 9.85
CA ALA A 335 -8.33 -21.73 10.68
C ALA A 335 -9.76 -21.26 10.36
N PHE A 336 -10.62 -22.19 9.96
CA PHE A 336 -12.01 -21.93 9.57
C PHE A 336 -12.96 -22.68 10.51
N ARG A 337 -13.96 -22.00 11.08
CA ARG A 337 -14.92 -22.63 12.00
C ARG A 337 -15.79 -23.66 11.26
N VAL A 338 -16.13 -24.76 11.93
CA VAL A 338 -17.02 -25.81 11.42
C VAL A 338 -18.41 -25.56 11.98
N PHE A 339 -19.33 -25.25 11.09
CA PHE A 339 -20.76 -25.16 11.37
C PHE A 339 -21.42 -26.51 11.09
N THR A 340 -22.65 -26.71 11.52
CA THR A 340 -23.46 -27.89 11.18
C THR A 340 -24.02 -27.74 9.77
N TYR A 341 -24.09 -28.84 8.99
CA TYR A 341 -24.45 -28.77 7.58
C TYR A 341 -25.96 -28.52 7.40
N GLU A 342 -26.33 -27.42 6.73
CA GLU A 342 -27.69 -27.14 6.26
C GLU A 342 -27.70 -26.84 4.77
N ASP A 343 -28.49 -27.59 3.99
CA ASP A 343 -28.57 -27.45 2.52
C ASP A 343 -28.94 -26.01 2.07
N SER A 344 -29.72 -25.28 2.87
CA SER A 344 -30.10 -23.88 2.63
C SER A 344 -28.93 -22.90 2.80
N GLU A 345 -28.21 -22.96 3.92
CA GLU A 345 -27.11 -22.04 4.22
C GLU A 345 -25.94 -22.26 3.24
N VAL A 346 -25.64 -23.52 2.92
CA VAL A 346 -24.61 -23.89 1.94
C VAL A 346 -24.99 -23.37 0.55
N PHE A 347 -26.25 -23.51 0.11
CA PHE A 347 -26.70 -22.95 -1.16
C PHE A 347 -26.64 -21.42 -1.17
N GLU A 348 -27.07 -20.74 -0.10
CA GLU A 348 -27.02 -19.27 -0.03
C GLU A 348 -25.58 -18.74 -0.12
N LYS A 349 -24.64 -19.33 0.63
CA LYS A 349 -23.24 -18.89 0.68
C LYS A 349 -22.39 -19.33 -0.53
N THR A 350 -22.66 -20.50 -1.12
CA THR A 350 -21.73 -21.15 -2.07
C THR A 350 -22.36 -21.55 -3.42
N LYS A 351 -23.67 -21.38 -3.57
CA LYS A 351 -24.49 -21.77 -4.74
C LYS A 351 -24.48 -23.26 -5.10
N ILE A 352 -23.88 -24.12 -4.26
CA ILE A 352 -23.95 -25.59 -4.39
C ILE A 352 -25.31 -26.07 -3.86
N GLN A 353 -26.00 -26.93 -4.61
CA GLN A 353 -27.36 -27.38 -4.28
C GLN A 353 -27.42 -28.70 -3.48
N HIS A 354 -26.36 -29.52 -3.48
CA HIS A 354 -26.35 -30.87 -2.93
C HIS A 354 -25.02 -31.16 -2.19
N SER A 355 -25.09 -31.96 -1.13
CA SER A 355 -23.91 -32.43 -0.39
C SER A 355 -23.07 -33.41 -1.21
N ILE A 356 -21.76 -33.17 -1.22
CA ILE A 356 -20.74 -33.99 -1.85
C ILE A 356 -20.76 -35.42 -1.27
N PHE A 357 -20.94 -35.56 0.05
CA PHE A 357 -21.06 -36.87 0.70
C PHE A 357 -22.36 -37.59 0.34
N ARG A 358 -23.46 -36.86 0.08
CA ARG A 358 -24.74 -37.43 -0.35
C ARG A 358 -24.61 -38.05 -1.75
N ASP A 359 -23.91 -37.38 -2.66
CA ASP A 359 -23.67 -37.88 -4.03
C ASP A 359 -22.65 -39.02 -4.05
N LEU A 360 -21.52 -38.91 -3.31
CA LEU A 360 -20.52 -39.98 -3.21
C LEU A 360 -21.04 -41.27 -2.58
N ARG A 361 -22.17 -41.22 -1.84
CA ARG A 361 -22.88 -42.41 -1.31
C ARG A 361 -23.20 -43.42 -2.43
N SER A 362 -23.40 -42.96 -3.66
CA SER A 362 -23.64 -43.78 -4.86
C SER A 362 -22.38 -44.44 -5.45
N GLN A 363 -21.21 -43.83 -5.28
CA GLN A 363 -19.95 -44.30 -5.88
C GLN A 363 -19.13 -45.17 -4.91
N LEU A 364 -19.15 -44.85 -3.61
CA LEU A 364 -18.45 -45.60 -2.57
C LEU A 364 -18.98 -47.03 -2.35
N SER A 365 -20.17 -47.34 -2.88
CA SER A 365 -20.76 -48.68 -2.89
C SER A 365 -20.19 -49.59 -4.00
N LEU A 366 -19.91 -49.05 -5.18
CA LEU A 366 -19.49 -49.80 -6.38
C LEU A 366 -18.04 -50.28 -6.31
N VAL A 367 -17.16 -49.56 -5.60
CA VAL A 367 -15.71 -49.86 -5.51
C VAL A 367 -15.41 -51.16 -4.71
N LYS A 368 -16.43 -51.86 -4.18
CA LYS A 368 -16.25 -53.11 -3.42
C LYS A 368 -16.14 -54.39 -4.24
N GLU A 369 -16.46 -54.38 -5.54
CA GLU A 369 -16.33 -55.56 -6.41
C GLU A 369 -15.16 -55.40 -7.40
N GLY A 370 -13.92 -55.50 -6.87
CA GLY A 370 -12.71 -55.16 -7.62
C GLY A 370 -11.42 -55.84 -7.17
N LEU A 371 -11.47 -57.06 -6.62
CA LEU A 371 -10.27 -57.82 -6.25
C LEU A 371 -10.31 -59.23 -6.84
N VAL A 372 -9.37 -59.53 -7.75
CA VAL A 372 -9.40 -60.72 -8.61
C VAL A 372 -8.88 -61.96 -7.89
N ASN A 373 -9.72 -62.99 -7.75
CA ASN A 373 -9.26 -64.36 -7.59
C ASN A 373 -9.02 -64.99 -8.96
N SER A 374 -7.79 -65.42 -9.23
CA SER A 374 -7.42 -66.08 -10.49
C SER A 374 -7.64 -67.60 -10.44
N PRO A 375 -8.12 -68.21 -11.54
CA PRO A 375 -7.97 -69.63 -11.77
C PRO A 375 -7.41 -69.97 -13.17
N VAL A 376 -6.37 -70.81 -13.19
CA VAL A 376 -5.89 -71.56 -14.35
C VAL A 376 -5.74 -72.99 -13.84
N SER A 377 -6.42 -74.02 -14.36
CA SER A 377 -6.36 -74.44 -15.77
C SER A 377 -7.44 -75.46 -16.19
N LYS A 378 -7.67 -75.56 -17.52
CA LYS A 378 -8.09 -76.76 -18.29
C LYS A 378 -9.48 -77.39 -18.01
N ALA A 379 -10.41 -77.06 -18.91
CA ALA A 379 -11.25 -78.05 -19.59
C ALA A 379 -11.46 -77.60 -21.06
N ALA A 380 -11.68 -78.54 -21.97
CA ALA A 380 -11.91 -78.29 -23.40
C ALA A 380 -13.41 -78.53 -23.77
N PRO A 381 -13.89 -78.08 -24.95
CA PRO A 381 -15.26 -77.58 -25.09
C PRO A 381 -16.27 -78.64 -25.54
N ASN A 382 -17.57 -78.27 -25.47
CA ASN A 382 -18.60 -78.93 -26.26
C ASN A 382 -19.63 -77.93 -26.82
N LYS A 383 -20.35 -78.33 -27.86
CA LYS A 383 -21.15 -77.45 -28.73
C LYS A 383 -22.63 -77.34 -28.34
N ALA A 384 -23.24 -76.25 -28.79
CA ALA A 384 -24.42 -76.20 -29.70
C ALA A 384 -25.68 -75.50 -29.18
N GLN A 385 -26.11 -74.49 -29.95
CA GLN A 385 -27.50 -74.02 -30.16
C GLN A 385 -28.23 -73.48 -28.90
N LYS A 386 -29.17 -72.54 -28.99
CA LYS A 386 -30.05 -72.07 -30.08
C LYS A 386 -30.40 -70.58 -29.74
N GLU A 387 -30.57 -69.63 -30.67
CA GLU A 387 -31.81 -69.35 -31.41
C GLU A 387 -33.10 -69.65 -30.60
N GLU A 388 -34.09 -68.76 -30.47
CA GLU A 388 -34.51 -67.68 -31.38
C GLU A 388 -35.48 -66.71 -30.64
N LYS A 389 -35.56 -65.43 -31.05
CA LYS A 389 -36.81 -64.62 -31.23
C LYS A 389 -37.78 -64.31 -30.05
N ASP A 390 -38.72 -63.36 -30.16
CA ASP A 390 -38.97 -62.29 -31.18
C ASP A 390 -39.68 -61.06 -30.56
N SER A 391 -39.66 -59.93 -31.28
CA SER A 391 -40.68 -58.84 -31.29
C SER A 391 -40.88 -58.01 -30.01
N SER A 392 -41.20 -56.71 -30.01
CA SER A 392 -41.35 -55.65 -31.04
C SER A 392 -41.29 -54.25 -30.35
N THR A 393 -41.23 -53.08 -30.99
CA THR A 393 -41.31 -52.72 -32.43
C THR A 393 -40.37 -51.56 -32.80
N THR A 394 -39.91 -51.58 -34.05
CA THR A 394 -39.43 -50.49 -34.91
C THR A 394 -40.46 -49.31 -35.00
N VAL A 395 -40.16 -48.04 -35.35
CA VAL A 395 -39.59 -47.48 -36.61
C VAL A 395 -39.10 -46.00 -36.45
N ARG A 396 -37.88 -45.70 -36.95
CA ARG A 396 -37.32 -44.45 -37.59
C ARG A 396 -37.68 -43.04 -37.06
N PHE A 397 -36.70 -42.21 -36.66
CA PHE A 397 -35.75 -41.37 -37.47
C PHE A 397 -36.39 -40.13 -38.15
N GLY A 398 -35.94 -38.92 -37.80
CA GLY A 398 -36.27 -37.64 -38.45
C GLY A 398 -35.60 -36.44 -37.73
N GLU A 399 -34.95 -35.54 -38.47
CA GLU A 399 -34.03 -34.50 -37.98
C GLU A 399 -34.72 -33.21 -37.47
N ALA A 400 -34.06 -32.47 -36.55
CA ALA A 400 -33.67 -31.05 -36.68
C ALA A 400 -33.72 -30.18 -35.39
N HIS A 401 -32.55 -29.66 -35.02
CA HIS A 401 -32.24 -28.36 -34.37
C HIS A 401 -33.13 -27.69 -33.28
N VAL A 402 -32.45 -27.46 -32.14
CA VAL A 402 -32.44 -26.20 -31.32
C VAL A 402 -33.60 -25.94 -30.35
N THR A 403 -33.25 -25.28 -29.23
CA THR A 403 -34.11 -24.80 -28.12
C THR A 403 -35.00 -25.85 -27.43
N MET A 404 -34.56 -26.37 -26.28
CA MET A 404 -35.45 -26.84 -25.18
C MET A 404 -34.71 -27.08 -23.83
N GLY A 405 -33.69 -26.27 -23.51
CA GLY A 405 -32.86 -26.45 -22.29
C GLY A 405 -33.52 -26.12 -20.95
N ALA A 406 -34.78 -25.66 -20.94
CA ALA A 406 -35.41 -25.03 -19.76
C ALA A 406 -36.59 -25.82 -19.15
N LEU A 407 -37.04 -26.92 -19.76
CA LEU A 407 -38.27 -27.62 -19.35
C LEU A 407 -38.08 -29.06 -18.84
N PHE A 408 -36.91 -29.68 -19.01
CA PHE A 408 -36.67 -31.03 -18.48
C PHE A 408 -36.46 -31.06 -16.96
N LEU A 409 -35.94 -29.98 -16.37
CA LEU A 409 -35.74 -29.85 -14.91
C LEU A 409 -37.06 -29.70 -14.13
N ILE A 410 -38.11 -29.16 -14.74
CA ILE A 410 -39.38 -28.88 -14.05
C ILE A 410 -40.20 -30.17 -13.80
N SER A 411 -40.09 -31.17 -14.68
CA SER A 411 -40.84 -32.44 -14.54
C SER A 411 -40.29 -33.33 -13.42
N LEU A 412 -38.97 -33.37 -13.22
CA LEU A 412 -38.33 -34.13 -12.13
C LEU A 412 -38.65 -33.56 -10.74
N CYS A 413 -38.72 -32.23 -10.60
CA CYS A 413 -39.08 -31.58 -9.33
C CYS A 413 -40.47 -31.98 -8.80
N GLN A 414 -41.45 -32.24 -9.67
CA GLN A 414 -42.81 -32.56 -9.22
C GLN A 414 -42.97 -33.99 -8.68
N HIS A 415 -42.11 -34.94 -9.07
CA HIS A 415 -42.21 -36.32 -8.60
C HIS A 415 -41.48 -36.57 -7.26
N TRP A 416 -40.41 -35.82 -6.98
CA TRP A 416 -39.70 -35.90 -5.69
C TRP A 416 -40.44 -35.19 -4.54
N LEU A 417 -41.40 -34.31 -4.83
CA LEU A 417 -42.17 -33.59 -3.82
C LEU A 417 -43.16 -34.48 -3.03
N GLN A 418 -43.38 -35.74 -3.42
CA GLN A 418 -44.30 -36.67 -2.75
C GLN A 418 -43.61 -37.77 -1.93
N THR A 419 -42.29 -37.97 -2.06
CA THR A 419 -41.49 -38.87 -1.22
C THR A 419 -40.76 -38.18 -0.06
N ALA A 420 -40.86 -36.85 0.04
CA ALA A 420 -40.26 -36.01 1.08
C ALA A 420 -40.94 -36.14 2.48
N ARG A 421 -41.07 -37.36 3.00
CA ARG A 421 -41.57 -37.65 4.37
C ARG A 421 -40.77 -38.70 5.16
N HIS A 422 -39.49 -38.89 4.84
CA HIS A 422 -38.53 -39.46 5.79
C HIS A 422 -37.59 -38.36 6.31
N ARG A 423 -37.81 -37.94 7.57
CA ARG A 423 -36.79 -37.20 8.33
C ARG A 423 -35.73 -38.20 8.79
N GLU A 424 -34.59 -38.28 8.09
CA GLU A 424 -33.37 -38.82 8.72
C GLU A 424 -32.97 -37.83 9.84
N GLN A 425 -33.31 -38.15 11.09
CA GLN A 425 -32.93 -37.31 12.24
C GLN A 425 -31.44 -37.51 12.52
N CYS A 426 -30.61 -36.55 12.12
CA CYS A 426 -29.25 -36.47 12.65
C CYS A 426 -29.34 -36.07 14.13
N LEU A 427 -28.72 -36.86 15.01
CA LEU A 427 -28.66 -36.55 16.43
C LEU A 427 -27.84 -35.27 16.66
N SER A 428 -28.37 -34.39 17.52
CA SER A 428 -27.75 -33.13 17.99
C SER A 428 -27.18 -32.18 16.91
N PRO A 429 -28.03 -31.36 16.26
CA PRO A 429 -27.65 -30.42 15.18
C PRO A 429 -26.78 -29.21 15.58
N GLN A 430 -26.06 -29.24 16.72
CA GLN A 430 -25.30 -28.08 17.23
C GLN A 430 -23.88 -28.43 17.74
N GLN A 431 -23.48 -29.70 17.79
CA GLN A 431 -22.27 -30.14 18.50
C GLN A 431 -20.93 -29.61 17.97
N TYR A 432 -20.81 -29.28 16.68
CA TYR A 432 -19.59 -28.61 16.17
C TYR A 432 -19.49 -27.15 16.65
N SER A 433 -20.62 -26.44 16.67
CA SER A 433 -20.73 -25.07 17.18
C SER A 433 -20.54 -25.01 18.70
N GLU A 434 -21.12 -25.97 19.44
CA GLU A 434 -20.95 -26.13 20.90
C GLU A 434 -19.49 -26.40 21.29
N ALA A 435 -18.79 -27.25 20.52
CA ALA A 435 -17.38 -27.57 20.76
C ALA A 435 -16.41 -26.48 20.23
N GLY A 436 -16.89 -25.52 19.43
CA GLY A 436 -16.05 -24.53 18.77
C GLY A 436 -15.09 -25.14 17.74
N THR A 437 -15.47 -26.24 17.09
CA THR A 437 -14.58 -26.99 16.19
C THR A 437 -14.10 -26.12 15.02
N PHE A 438 -12.80 -26.20 14.69
CA PHE A 438 -12.23 -25.53 13.53
C PHE A 438 -11.27 -26.42 12.74
N LEU A 439 -11.23 -26.22 11.42
CA LEU A 439 -10.29 -26.88 10.50
C LEU A 439 -9.13 -25.95 10.19
N VAL A 440 -7.90 -26.47 10.28
CA VAL A 440 -6.70 -25.80 9.75
C VAL A 440 -6.33 -26.41 8.41
N MET A 441 -6.22 -25.58 7.38
CA MET A 441 -5.87 -26.00 6.03
C MET A 441 -5.12 -24.92 5.24
N GLU A 442 -4.36 -25.38 4.25
CA GLU A 442 -3.56 -24.59 3.31
C GLU A 442 -4.07 -24.87 1.89
N ILE A 443 -4.26 -23.82 1.09
CA ILE A 443 -4.55 -23.93 -0.35
C ILE A 443 -3.48 -23.14 -1.09
N LYS A 444 -2.78 -23.82 -1.99
CA LYS A 444 -1.56 -23.32 -2.65
C LYS A 444 -1.64 -23.55 -4.15
N LEU A 445 -1.25 -22.53 -4.91
CA LEU A 445 -1.10 -22.55 -6.36
C LEU A 445 0.37 -22.36 -6.73
N ASP A 446 0.81 -23.01 -7.81
CA ASP A 446 2.16 -22.79 -8.36
C ASP A 446 2.31 -21.35 -8.90
N ARG A 447 1.24 -20.81 -9.52
CA ARG A 447 1.19 -19.45 -10.08
C ARG A 447 -0.07 -18.72 -9.57
N PRO A 448 -0.04 -17.39 -9.37
CA PRO A 448 -1.18 -16.68 -8.80
C PRO A 448 -2.35 -16.63 -9.81
N LEU A 449 -3.60 -16.60 -9.34
CA LEU A 449 -4.75 -16.48 -10.26
C LEU A 449 -4.75 -15.14 -10.99
N VAL A 450 -4.27 -14.07 -10.34
CA VAL A 450 -4.05 -12.76 -10.95
C VAL A 450 -2.57 -12.42 -10.82
N PRO A 451 -1.82 -12.19 -11.91
CA PRO A 451 -0.42 -11.80 -11.84
C PRO A 451 -0.29 -10.38 -11.26
N LYS A 452 0.68 -10.17 -10.37
CA LYS A 452 1.06 -8.81 -9.93
C LYS A 452 1.79 -8.10 -11.07
N ARG A 453 1.48 -6.83 -11.33
CA ARG A 453 2.25 -6.00 -12.26
C ARG A 453 3.69 -5.86 -11.76
N LEU A 454 4.65 -5.91 -12.69
CA LEU A 454 6.08 -5.79 -12.37
C LEU A 454 6.45 -4.33 -12.14
N ARG A 455 7.40 -4.05 -11.22
CA ARG A 455 7.80 -2.67 -10.90
C ARG A 455 8.41 -1.96 -12.11
N GLU A 456 9.11 -2.71 -12.96
CA GLU A 456 9.66 -2.24 -14.23
C GLU A 456 8.56 -1.82 -15.22
N GLU A 457 7.39 -2.48 -15.18
CA GLU A 457 6.23 -2.12 -15.99
C GLU A 457 5.54 -0.87 -15.44
N LEU A 458 5.34 -0.79 -14.11
CA LEU A 458 4.77 0.39 -13.45
C LEU A 458 5.64 1.64 -13.71
N ILE A 459 6.96 1.54 -13.53
CA ILE A 459 7.91 2.63 -13.85
C ILE A 459 7.84 3.03 -15.34
N ARG A 460 7.57 2.09 -16.25
CA ARG A 460 7.38 2.41 -17.67
C ARG A 460 6.06 3.15 -17.91
N ARG A 461 4.95 2.66 -17.35
CA ARG A 461 3.63 3.29 -17.43
C ARG A 461 3.60 4.70 -16.82
N VAL A 462 4.22 4.90 -15.66
CA VAL A 462 4.35 6.23 -15.02
C VAL A 462 5.12 7.21 -15.91
N LYS A 463 6.15 6.75 -16.65
CA LYS A 463 6.88 7.57 -17.63
C LYS A 463 6.12 7.79 -18.95
N GLU A 464 5.21 6.88 -19.31
CA GLU A 464 4.28 7.03 -20.44
C GLU A 464 3.18 8.06 -20.11
N LEU A 465 2.66 8.06 -18.87
CA LEU A 465 1.70 9.03 -18.34
C LEU A 465 2.32 10.41 -18.07
N ILE A 466 3.57 10.45 -17.60
CA ILE A 466 4.30 11.67 -17.25
C ILE A 466 5.56 11.77 -18.13
N PRO A 467 5.42 12.14 -19.43
CA PRO A 467 6.57 12.37 -20.28
C PRO A 467 7.36 13.59 -19.79
N PRO A 468 8.71 13.54 -19.77
CA PRO A 468 9.52 14.66 -19.31
C PRO A 468 9.28 15.88 -20.21
N ARG A 469 8.70 16.96 -19.63
CA ARG A 469 8.40 18.20 -20.37
C ARG A 469 9.69 18.69 -21.04
N PRO A 470 9.72 18.86 -22.38
CA PRO A 470 10.94 19.26 -23.08
C PRO A 470 11.41 20.60 -22.53
N ALA A 471 12.70 20.68 -22.17
CA ALA A 471 13.27 21.90 -21.64
C ALA A 471 13.06 23.04 -22.64
N LEU A 472 12.41 24.12 -22.20
CA LEU A 472 12.26 25.33 -23.01
C LEU A 472 13.67 25.76 -23.45
N PRO A 473 13.91 25.98 -24.75
CA PRO A 473 15.24 26.33 -25.23
C PRO A 473 15.69 27.61 -24.51
N PRO A 474 16.86 27.60 -23.84
CA PRO A 474 17.30 28.76 -23.09
C PRO A 474 17.42 29.95 -24.07
N PRO A 475 16.95 31.16 -23.70
CA PRO A 475 17.09 32.33 -24.56
C PRO A 475 18.57 32.57 -24.85
N THR A 476 18.99 32.19 -26.06
CA THR A 476 20.40 32.26 -26.47
C THR A 476 20.86 33.70 -26.32
N GLU A 477 22.10 33.92 -25.88
CA GLU A 477 22.56 35.30 -25.61
C GLU A 477 22.53 36.18 -26.87
N GLY A 478 22.67 35.56 -28.05
CA GLY A 478 22.33 36.15 -29.35
C GLY A 478 20.88 36.61 -29.44
N ALA A 479 19.91 35.72 -29.23
CA ALA A 479 18.47 36.04 -29.27
C ALA A 479 18.08 37.21 -28.34
N ARG A 480 18.66 37.33 -27.13
CA ARG A 480 18.44 38.50 -26.26
C ARG A 480 18.98 39.79 -26.87
N LYS A 481 20.25 39.80 -27.30
CA LYS A 481 20.88 40.96 -27.97
C LYS A 481 20.14 41.37 -29.24
N VAL A 482 19.56 40.41 -29.96
CA VAL A 482 18.78 40.61 -31.19
C VAL A 482 17.43 41.27 -30.92
N VAL A 483 16.77 40.93 -29.81
CA VAL A 483 15.56 41.62 -29.36
C VAL A 483 15.88 43.04 -28.90
N GLU A 484 17.00 43.26 -28.20
CA GLU A 484 17.45 44.61 -27.87
C GLU A 484 17.79 45.44 -29.12
N ASP A 485 18.44 44.86 -30.12
CA ASP A 485 18.73 45.51 -31.41
C ASP A 485 17.43 45.91 -32.13
N TYR A 486 16.40 45.07 -32.06
CA TYR A 486 15.07 45.38 -32.58
C TYR A 486 14.41 46.52 -31.79
N HIS A 487 14.41 46.47 -30.45
CA HIS A 487 13.91 47.56 -29.61
C HIS A 487 14.61 48.89 -29.92
N LYS A 488 15.96 48.91 -29.91
CA LYS A 488 16.78 50.09 -30.27
C LYS A 488 16.39 50.63 -31.66
N ARG A 489 16.08 49.76 -32.63
CA ARG A 489 15.69 50.17 -33.98
C ARG A 489 14.25 50.68 -34.07
N VAL A 490 13.30 50.08 -33.35
CA VAL A 490 11.93 50.60 -33.19
C VAL A 490 11.96 51.99 -32.55
N THR A 491 12.69 52.16 -31.43
CA THR A 491 12.86 53.46 -30.76
C THR A 491 13.49 54.50 -31.70
N SER A 492 14.53 54.13 -32.45
CA SER A 492 15.17 55.01 -33.44
C SER A 492 14.21 55.45 -34.56
N VAL A 493 13.35 54.57 -35.05
CA VAL A 493 12.34 54.91 -36.08
C VAL A 493 11.22 55.76 -35.48
N ALA A 494 10.76 55.46 -34.26
CA ALA A 494 9.72 56.23 -33.57
C ALA A 494 10.17 57.67 -33.28
N VAL A 495 11.39 57.87 -32.78
CA VAL A 495 11.98 59.20 -32.57
C VAL A 495 12.14 59.97 -33.89
N ALA A 496 12.51 59.29 -34.98
CA ALA A 496 12.56 59.93 -36.30
C ALA A 496 11.17 60.38 -36.78
N ILE A 497 10.15 59.52 -36.70
CA ILE A 497 8.77 59.86 -37.08
C ILE A 497 8.20 61.00 -36.20
N LEU A 498 8.52 61.01 -34.90
CA LEU A 498 8.18 62.14 -34.02
C LEU A 498 8.92 63.43 -34.42
N GLY A 499 10.15 63.34 -34.94
CA GLY A 499 10.85 64.48 -35.54
C GLY A 499 10.11 65.07 -36.74
N GLU A 500 9.78 64.24 -37.72
CA GLU A 500 9.00 64.61 -38.92
C GLU A 500 7.64 65.23 -38.54
N TYR A 501 6.95 64.66 -37.56
CA TYR A 501 5.69 65.19 -37.04
C TYR A 501 5.86 66.59 -36.44
N HIS A 502 6.91 66.82 -35.64
CA HIS A 502 7.21 68.14 -35.09
C HIS A 502 7.69 69.16 -36.14
N GLU A 503 8.26 68.72 -37.27
CA GLU A 503 8.60 69.60 -38.40
C GLU A 503 7.34 70.02 -39.20
N LEU A 504 6.39 69.10 -39.40
CA LEU A 504 5.17 69.35 -40.18
C LEU A 504 4.07 70.10 -39.38
N PHE A 505 3.93 69.84 -38.08
CA PHE A 505 2.84 70.39 -37.24
C PHE A 505 3.32 71.25 -36.07
N GLY A 506 4.64 71.38 -35.90
CA GLY A 506 5.25 72.11 -34.78
C GLY A 506 5.29 71.29 -33.47
N LYS A 507 6.07 71.78 -32.50
CA LYS A 507 6.00 71.31 -31.11
C LYS A 507 4.83 72.02 -30.41
N GLN A 508 3.66 71.39 -30.40
CA GLN A 508 2.55 71.84 -29.57
C GLN A 508 2.97 71.77 -28.09
N GLN A 509 2.98 72.90 -27.39
CA GLN A 509 3.02 72.89 -25.92
C GLN A 509 1.67 72.40 -25.40
N ALA A 510 1.69 71.48 -24.44
CA ALA A 510 0.53 70.72 -24.00
C ALA A 510 -0.37 71.52 -23.04
N ASP A 511 -0.94 72.64 -23.52
CA ASP A 511 -1.67 73.61 -22.71
C ASP A 511 -3.00 74.08 -23.37
N GLN A 512 -3.40 73.49 -24.49
CA GLN A 512 -4.68 73.79 -25.16
C GLN A 512 -5.39 72.57 -25.77
N GLY A 513 -6.42 72.09 -25.06
CA GLY A 513 -7.59 71.42 -25.64
C GLY A 513 -7.46 69.94 -26.01
N VAL A 514 -8.61 69.28 -26.09
CA VAL A 514 -8.75 67.95 -26.71
C VAL A 514 -8.67 68.13 -28.23
N ILE A 515 -7.65 67.53 -28.86
CA ILE A 515 -7.50 67.53 -30.32
C ILE A 515 -8.60 66.64 -30.92
N ASP A 516 -9.33 67.17 -31.90
CA ASP A 516 -10.47 66.46 -32.50
C ASP A 516 -10.00 65.26 -33.34
N HIS A 517 -10.74 64.16 -33.28
CA HIS A 517 -10.36 62.88 -33.89
C HIS A 517 -10.27 62.99 -35.42
N GLU A 518 -11.10 63.83 -36.07
CA GLU A 518 -11.00 64.09 -37.51
C GLU A 518 -9.70 64.84 -37.86
N THR A 519 -9.27 65.79 -37.02
CA THR A 519 -8.00 66.51 -37.23
C THR A 519 -6.77 65.62 -37.03
N LEU A 520 -6.83 64.70 -36.06
CA LEU A 520 -5.80 63.67 -35.85
C LEU A 520 -5.72 62.67 -37.02
N GLU A 521 -6.85 62.29 -37.63
CA GLU A 521 -6.84 61.48 -38.84
C GLU A 521 -6.22 62.21 -40.04
N GLU A 522 -6.56 63.48 -40.25
CA GLU A 522 -6.04 64.23 -41.39
C GLU A 522 -4.55 64.55 -41.23
N GLN A 523 -4.08 64.90 -40.02
CA GLN A 523 -2.65 65.00 -39.69
C GLN A 523 -1.92 63.66 -39.95
N LYS A 524 -2.53 62.53 -39.57
CA LYS A 524 -1.99 61.19 -39.83
C LYS A 524 -1.94 60.87 -41.33
N ARG A 525 -2.93 61.28 -42.13
CA ARG A 525 -2.92 61.13 -43.60
C ARG A 525 -1.83 61.98 -44.24
N GLN A 526 -1.73 63.25 -43.86
CA GLN A 526 -0.70 64.19 -44.31
C GLN A 526 0.72 63.66 -43.99
N LEU A 527 0.96 63.20 -42.76
CA LEU A 527 2.23 62.58 -42.36
C LEU A 527 2.54 61.31 -43.18
N ASN A 528 1.55 60.43 -43.39
CA ASN A 528 1.76 59.23 -44.21
C ASN A 528 2.01 59.56 -45.68
N TYR A 529 1.42 60.63 -46.22
CA TYR A 529 1.72 61.12 -47.56
C TYR A 529 3.19 61.57 -47.64
N GLU A 530 3.63 62.47 -46.77
CA GLU A 530 5.00 62.99 -46.76
C GLU A 530 6.05 61.90 -46.50
N LEU A 531 5.80 60.96 -45.59
CA LEU A 531 6.70 59.83 -45.37
C LEU A 531 6.83 58.91 -46.60
N ASN A 532 5.81 58.81 -47.45
CA ASN A 532 5.86 58.03 -48.68
C ASN A 532 6.49 58.81 -49.86
N THR A 533 6.15 60.08 -50.05
CA THR A 533 6.72 60.93 -51.13
C THR A 533 8.21 61.19 -50.93
N SER A 534 8.64 61.43 -49.68
CA SER A 534 10.06 61.60 -49.33
C SER A 534 10.87 60.30 -49.34
N GLY A 535 10.23 59.14 -49.49
CA GLY A 535 10.85 57.82 -49.40
C GLY A 535 11.29 57.40 -47.98
N LYS A 536 11.12 58.25 -46.96
CA LYS A 536 11.52 57.96 -45.56
C LYS A 536 10.82 56.70 -45.01
N TYR A 537 9.55 56.47 -45.38
CA TYR A 537 8.81 55.23 -45.08
C TYR A 537 9.53 53.97 -45.60
N PHE A 538 10.05 53.99 -46.83
CA PHE A 538 10.76 52.86 -47.41
C PHE A 538 12.10 52.62 -46.69
N ALA A 539 12.80 53.69 -46.30
CA ALA A 539 14.01 53.60 -45.49
C ALA A 539 13.74 52.94 -44.13
N PHE A 540 12.71 53.38 -43.39
CA PHE A 540 12.33 52.76 -42.11
C PHE A 540 11.93 51.28 -42.27
N LYS A 541 11.20 50.94 -43.34
CA LYS A 541 10.80 49.56 -43.66
C LYS A 541 12.01 48.63 -43.89
N GLU A 542 12.98 49.05 -44.68
CA GLU A 542 14.19 48.26 -44.96
C GLU A 542 15.10 48.18 -43.71
N GLN A 543 15.13 49.22 -42.88
CA GLN A 543 15.85 49.22 -41.59
C GLN A 543 15.28 48.22 -40.57
N LEU A 544 13.96 48.10 -40.46
CA LEU A 544 13.31 47.13 -39.54
C LEU A 544 13.42 45.69 -40.06
N LYS A 545 13.31 45.49 -41.37
CA LYS A 545 13.45 44.19 -42.06
C LYS A 545 14.74 43.46 -41.69
N TYR A 546 15.88 44.16 -41.58
CA TYR A 546 17.14 43.53 -41.16
C TYR A 546 17.05 42.94 -39.75
N SER A 547 16.54 43.70 -38.78
CA SER A 547 16.34 43.22 -37.40
C SER A 547 15.34 42.07 -37.32
N VAL A 548 14.26 42.09 -38.13
CA VAL A 548 13.29 40.98 -38.23
C VAL A 548 13.95 39.71 -38.78
N VAL A 549 14.76 39.80 -39.84
CA VAL A 549 15.52 38.64 -40.37
C VAL A 549 16.52 38.11 -39.33
N LYS A 550 17.12 39.00 -38.52
CA LYS A 550 17.99 38.61 -37.41
C LYS A 550 17.20 37.85 -36.33
N ILE A 551 15.99 38.29 -35.95
CA ILE A 551 15.09 37.57 -35.04
C ILE A 551 14.74 36.17 -35.58
N VAL A 552 14.36 36.05 -36.85
CA VAL A 552 14.00 34.74 -37.45
C VAL A 552 15.18 33.76 -37.45
N ARG A 553 16.41 34.26 -37.64
CA ARG A 553 17.62 33.42 -37.59
C ARG A 553 18.00 33.02 -36.16
N GLU A 554 17.99 33.96 -35.22
CA GLU A 554 18.60 33.80 -33.89
C GLU A 554 17.62 33.30 -32.82
N LYS A 555 16.34 33.69 -32.88
CA LYS A 555 15.29 33.21 -31.95
C LYS A 555 14.61 31.94 -32.48
N TYR A 556 14.26 31.94 -33.77
CA TYR A 556 13.45 30.87 -34.38
C TYR A 556 14.26 29.76 -35.03
N LEU A 557 15.56 29.97 -35.26
CA LEU A 557 16.50 29.01 -35.89
C LEU A 557 16.02 28.47 -37.25
N LYS A 558 15.10 29.18 -37.93
CA LYS A 558 14.54 28.76 -39.23
C LYS A 558 15.47 29.18 -40.37
N THR A 559 16.24 28.22 -40.87
CA THR A 559 17.15 28.37 -42.02
C THR A 559 16.67 27.65 -43.28
N THR A 560 15.66 26.78 -43.16
CA THR A 560 15.06 26.01 -44.26
C THR A 560 13.74 26.61 -44.75
N ALA A 561 13.30 26.20 -45.95
CA ALA A 561 11.97 26.53 -46.47
C ALA A 561 10.88 25.70 -45.77
N PHE A 562 9.65 26.22 -45.76
CA PHE A 562 8.46 25.52 -45.25
C PHE A 562 7.91 24.54 -46.28
N GLU A 563 7.44 23.37 -45.82
CA GLU A 563 6.95 22.31 -46.70
C GLU A 563 5.50 22.54 -47.12
N THR A 564 4.67 23.15 -46.25
CA THR A 564 3.29 23.51 -46.59
C THR A 564 3.02 25.01 -46.43
N LYS A 565 2.05 25.51 -47.21
CA LYS A 565 1.62 26.91 -47.17
C LYS A 565 0.98 27.28 -45.82
N GLU A 566 0.34 26.31 -45.16
CA GLU A 566 -0.27 26.45 -43.84
C GLU A 566 0.80 26.64 -42.74
N GLN A 567 1.88 25.86 -42.76
CA GLN A 567 3.01 26.03 -41.84
C GLN A 567 3.63 27.44 -41.97
N LEU A 568 3.82 27.92 -43.20
CA LEU A 568 4.30 29.28 -43.46
C LEU A 568 3.32 30.34 -42.92
N GLN A 569 2.01 30.18 -43.13
CA GLN A 569 1.01 31.16 -42.71
C GLN A 569 0.77 31.16 -41.18
N ALA A 570 0.92 30.01 -40.52
CA ALA A 570 0.96 29.92 -39.05
C ALA A 570 2.20 30.64 -38.50
N PHE A 571 3.38 30.35 -39.05
CA PHE A 571 4.63 31.00 -38.64
C PHE A 571 4.62 32.52 -38.86
N LEU A 572 4.08 33.00 -39.98
CA LEU A 572 3.93 34.44 -40.24
C LEU A 572 2.98 35.11 -39.24
N SER A 573 1.89 34.44 -38.84
CA SER A 573 0.99 34.94 -37.79
C SER A 573 1.68 35.02 -36.43
N GLU A 574 2.41 33.96 -36.04
CA GLU A 574 3.16 33.92 -34.78
C GLU A 574 4.26 34.99 -34.72
N LEU A 575 5.03 35.14 -35.81
CA LEU A 575 6.06 36.16 -35.95
C LEU A 575 5.47 37.57 -35.93
N TYR A 576 4.29 37.79 -36.55
CA TYR A 576 3.62 39.09 -36.53
C TYR A 576 3.23 39.50 -35.11
N VAL A 577 2.54 38.63 -34.36
CA VAL A 577 2.16 38.89 -32.96
C VAL A 577 3.42 39.19 -32.13
N TYR A 578 4.44 38.32 -32.23
CA TYR A 578 5.68 38.49 -31.49
C TYR A 578 6.41 39.81 -31.77
N LEU A 579 6.43 40.28 -33.03
CA LEU A 579 7.03 41.56 -33.39
C LEU A 579 6.20 42.75 -32.91
N VAL A 580 4.87 42.65 -32.95
CA VAL A 580 3.95 43.69 -32.45
C VAL A 580 4.07 43.84 -30.94
N ASP A 581 4.10 42.76 -30.17
CA ASP A 581 4.30 42.79 -28.72
C ASP A 581 5.62 43.47 -28.35
N HIS A 582 6.73 43.08 -28.99
CA HIS A 582 8.03 43.70 -28.75
C HIS A 582 8.14 45.15 -29.25
N MET A 583 7.39 45.51 -30.30
CA MET A 583 7.23 46.90 -30.72
C MET A 583 6.49 47.73 -29.66
N HIS A 584 5.40 47.21 -29.09
CA HIS A 584 4.68 47.86 -28.00
C HIS A 584 5.55 48.01 -26.75
N ILE A 585 6.35 47.00 -26.37
CA ILE A 585 7.31 47.11 -25.25
C ILE A 585 8.32 48.24 -25.50
N ALA A 586 8.89 48.33 -26.71
CA ALA A 586 9.86 49.36 -27.07
C ALA A 586 9.26 50.78 -27.14
N LEU A 587 8.03 50.91 -27.68
CA LEU A 587 7.30 52.18 -27.75
C LEU A 587 6.85 52.63 -26.36
N ASN A 588 6.28 51.74 -25.54
CA ASN A 588 5.86 52.07 -24.19
C ASN A 588 7.05 52.53 -23.33
N LYS A 589 8.23 51.88 -23.46
CA LYS A 589 9.46 52.33 -22.76
C LYS A 589 9.97 53.69 -23.28
N LEU A 590 9.78 54.02 -24.56
CA LEU A 590 10.10 55.37 -25.07
C LEU A 590 9.13 56.43 -24.52
N LEU A 591 7.84 56.09 -24.41
CA LEU A 591 6.78 57.02 -23.99
C LEU A 591 6.67 57.18 -22.46
N SER A 592 7.17 56.23 -21.66
CA SER A 592 7.00 56.25 -20.20
C SER A 592 7.93 57.21 -19.44
N GLY A 593 9.01 57.71 -20.08
CA GLY A 593 9.81 58.87 -19.63
C GLY A 593 10.71 58.68 -18.40
N GLU A 594 10.19 58.12 -17.31
CA GLU A 594 10.91 57.88 -16.06
C GLU A 594 11.36 56.41 -15.95
N ASP A 595 12.65 56.17 -15.70
CA ASP A 595 13.11 54.85 -15.23
C ASP A 595 12.61 54.68 -13.78
N VAL A 596 11.41 54.11 -13.63
CA VAL A 596 11.00 53.47 -12.37
C VAL A 596 12.04 52.39 -12.08
N SER A 597 12.89 52.66 -11.08
CA SER A 597 13.89 51.70 -10.63
C SER A 597 13.18 50.38 -10.30
N PRO A 598 13.68 49.23 -10.80
CA PRO A 598 13.09 47.96 -10.43
C PRO A 598 13.19 47.82 -8.92
N ALA A 599 12.03 47.70 -8.26
CA ALA A 599 11.95 47.68 -6.80
C ALA A 599 12.93 46.65 -6.23
N PRO A 600 13.64 46.96 -5.12
CA PRO A 600 14.62 46.04 -4.55
C PRO A 600 13.97 44.67 -4.34
N PRO A 601 14.60 43.58 -4.80
CA PRO A 601 13.99 42.25 -4.76
C PRO A 601 13.76 41.85 -3.30
N SER A 602 12.52 41.50 -2.95
CA SER A 602 12.14 41.25 -1.55
C SER A 602 13.03 40.19 -0.90
N CYS A 603 13.49 40.46 0.32
CA CYS A 603 14.47 39.59 0.96
C CYS A 603 13.86 38.25 1.47
N ALA A 604 12.53 38.13 1.40
CA ALA A 604 11.73 37.01 1.90
C ALA A 604 12.32 35.62 1.59
N THR A 605 12.69 34.91 2.65
CA THR A 605 13.25 33.55 2.63
C THR A 605 12.19 32.52 2.19
N ARG A 606 12.61 31.35 1.67
CA ARG A 606 11.69 30.27 1.24
C ARG A 606 10.65 29.86 2.30
N LYS A 607 10.99 29.96 3.59
CA LYS A 607 10.07 29.74 4.73
C LYS A 607 9.05 30.89 4.88
N GLN A 608 9.49 32.14 4.79
CA GLN A 608 8.62 33.32 4.85
C GLN A 608 7.62 33.36 3.70
N LEU A 609 8.05 33.03 2.46
CA LEU A 609 7.13 32.92 1.32
C LEU A 609 6.08 31.79 1.46
N TRP A 610 6.33 30.76 2.29
CA TRP A 610 5.31 29.77 2.65
C TRP A 610 4.37 30.30 3.73
N LEU A 611 4.90 31.01 4.72
CA LEU A 611 4.11 31.66 5.75
C LEU A 611 3.13 32.67 5.15
N PHE A 612 3.59 33.55 4.25
CA PHE A 612 2.75 34.54 3.57
C PHE A 612 1.69 33.87 2.69
N ALA A 613 2.00 32.70 2.11
CA ALA A 613 1.02 31.92 1.36
C ALA A 613 -0.08 31.37 2.27
N ARG A 614 0.25 30.80 3.44
CA ARG A 614 -0.75 30.35 4.43
C ARG A 614 -1.50 31.50 5.10
N GLU A 615 -0.88 32.68 5.28
CA GLU A 615 -1.58 33.90 5.70
C GLU A 615 -2.64 34.32 4.69
N ALA A 616 -2.29 34.32 3.40
CA ALA A 616 -3.24 34.63 2.33
C ALA A 616 -4.34 33.57 2.19
N GLU A 617 -4.04 32.27 2.37
CA GLU A 617 -5.05 31.20 2.49
C GLU A 617 -6.04 31.47 3.65
N ALA A 618 -5.51 31.76 4.85
CA ALA A 618 -6.31 32.02 6.05
C ALA A 618 -7.10 33.34 5.99
N ASN A 619 -6.69 34.27 5.14
CA ASN A 619 -7.43 35.50 4.80
C ASN A 619 -8.31 35.35 3.54
N LYS A 620 -8.33 34.15 2.91
CA LYS A 620 -9.06 33.81 1.67
C LYS A 620 -8.65 34.61 0.42
N ASP A 621 -7.48 35.26 0.38
CA ASP A 621 -6.94 35.85 -0.85
C ASP A 621 -6.22 34.80 -1.71
N LEU A 622 -6.99 34.19 -2.61
CA LEU A 622 -6.54 33.14 -3.52
C LEU A 622 -5.51 33.65 -4.54
N LYS A 623 -5.53 34.94 -4.87
CA LYS A 623 -4.64 35.55 -5.88
C LYS A 623 -3.26 35.76 -5.26
N LEU A 624 -3.22 36.34 -4.06
CA LEU A 624 -2.00 36.59 -3.31
C LEU A 624 -1.35 35.28 -2.86
N ALA A 625 -2.13 34.32 -2.34
CA ALA A 625 -1.63 32.99 -1.98
C ALA A 625 -0.98 32.27 -3.19
N SER A 626 -1.67 32.24 -4.34
CA SER A 626 -1.12 31.64 -5.56
C SER A 626 0.14 32.37 -6.05
N LEU A 627 0.25 33.68 -5.84
CA LEU A 627 1.42 34.48 -6.19
C LEU A 627 2.63 34.13 -5.31
N PHE A 628 2.46 34.03 -3.99
CA PHE A 628 3.54 33.62 -3.08
C PHE A 628 4.02 32.19 -3.34
N TYR A 629 3.13 31.23 -3.60
CA TYR A 629 3.52 29.89 -4.03
C TYR A 629 4.33 29.89 -5.34
N LYS A 630 3.91 30.67 -6.34
CA LYS A 630 4.64 30.83 -7.61
C LYS A 630 6.01 31.48 -7.40
N GLN A 631 6.12 32.50 -6.56
CA GLN A 631 7.41 33.11 -6.19
C GLN A 631 8.33 32.09 -5.49
N ARG A 632 7.79 31.28 -4.58
CA ARG A 632 8.55 30.25 -3.87
C ARG A 632 9.09 29.17 -4.82
N ILE A 633 8.28 28.71 -5.78
CA ILE A 633 8.71 27.79 -6.85
C ILE A 633 9.74 28.46 -7.77
N ALA A 634 9.56 29.74 -8.11
CA ALA A 634 10.50 30.48 -8.97
C ALA A 634 11.89 30.67 -8.34
N ARG A 635 12.00 30.72 -7.01
CA ARG A 635 13.30 30.73 -6.29
C ARG A 635 13.99 29.36 -6.25
N ASP A 636 13.23 28.26 -6.22
CA ASP A 636 13.77 26.90 -6.11
C ASP A 636 12.90 25.89 -6.90
N GLN A 637 13.09 25.88 -8.22
CA GLN A 637 12.33 25.02 -9.15
C GLN A 637 12.55 23.51 -8.90
N ARG A 638 13.62 23.14 -8.18
CA ARG A 638 13.93 21.74 -7.81
C ARG A 638 13.35 21.33 -6.46
N SER A 639 12.70 22.25 -5.75
CA SER A 639 12.03 21.96 -4.47
C SER A 639 10.76 21.15 -4.69
N ILE A 640 10.87 19.82 -4.59
CA ILE A 640 9.74 18.88 -4.63
C ILE A 640 8.61 19.37 -3.70
N GLN A 641 8.93 19.66 -2.43
CA GLN A 641 7.95 20.15 -1.45
C GLN A 641 7.24 21.43 -1.89
N SER A 642 7.92 22.36 -2.59
CA SER A 642 7.28 23.60 -3.03
C SER A 642 6.29 23.39 -4.17
N TRP A 643 6.46 22.33 -4.97
CA TRP A 643 5.44 21.86 -5.91
C TRP A 643 4.30 21.13 -5.22
N LEU A 644 4.58 20.30 -4.20
CA LEU A 644 3.55 19.60 -3.42
C LEU A 644 2.65 20.59 -2.66
N ASP A 645 3.22 21.58 -2.00
CA ASP A 645 2.46 22.59 -1.23
C ASP A 645 1.55 23.42 -2.16
N TYR A 646 2.03 23.84 -3.34
CA TYR A 646 1.19 24.54 -4.31
C TYR A 646 0.11 23.64 -4.93
N GLY A 647 0.41 22.34 -5.13
CA GLY A 647 -0.60 21.36 -5.53
C GLY A 647 -1.67 21.14 -4.45
N ALA A 648 -1.30 21.13 -3.17
CA ALA A 648 -2.22 21.03 -2.02
C ALA A 648 -3.13 22.26 -1.90
N PHE A 649 -2.59 23.45 -2.17
CA PHE A 649 -3.37 24.69 -2.33
C PHE A 649 -4.36 24.57 -3.51
N CYS A 650 -3.91 24.09 -4.67
CA CYS A 650 -4.79 23.89 -5.83
C CYS A 650 -5.88 22.83 -5.59
N LEU A 651 -5.62 21.76 -4.83
CA LEU A 651 -6.64 20.78 -4.42
C LEU A 651 -7.72 21.42 -3.52
N LEU A 652 -7.32 22.30 -2.60
CA LEU A 652 -8.25 22.98 -1.68
C LEU A 652 -9.25 23.86 -2.43
N TYR A 653 -8.77 24.68 -3.36
CA TYR A 653 -9.60 25.58 -4.16
C TYR A 653 -10.12 24.93 -5.46
N GLU A 654 -10.29 23.62 -5.43
CA GLU A 654 -10.87 22.74 -6.48
C GLU A 654 -10.20 22.77 -7.88
N ASP A 655 -9.04 23.42 -8.02
CA ASP A 655 -8.23 23.51 -9.25
C ASP A 655 -7.40 22.23 -9.47
N ALA A 656 -8.11 21.11 -9.60
CA ALA A 656 -7.54 19.77 -9.68
C ALA A 656 -6.59 19.57 -10.87
N THR A 657 -6.75 20.35 -11.96
CA THR A 657 -5.87 20.28 -13.14
C THR A 657 -4.51 20.92 -12.86
N LYS A 658 -4.44 22.08 -12.21
CA LYS A 658 -3.15 22.66 -11.76
C LYS A 658 -2.51 21.83 -10.66
N ALA A 659 -3.31 21.22 -9.78
CA ALA A 659 -2.81 20.27 -8.79
C ALA A 659 -2.12 19.07 -9.48
N GLN A 660 -2.77 18.45 -10.48
CA GLN A 660 -2.19 17.36 -11.27
C GLN A 660 -0.87 17.80 -11.93
N GLU A 661 -0.81 18.96 -12.61
CA GLU A 661 0.44 19.46 -13.20
C GLU A 661 1.57 19.61 -12.16
N CYS A 662 1.26 20.15 -10.97
CA CYS A 662 2.25 20.36 -9.91
C CYS A 662 2.77 19.03 -9.33
N PHE A 663 1.89 18.06 -9.08
CA PHE A 663 2.31 16.74 -8.61
C PHE A 663 3.09 15.96 -9.69
N GLN A 664 2.71 16.11 -10.97
CA GLN A 664 3.49 15.57 -12.09
C GLN A 664 4.89 16.19 -12.18
N GLN A 665 5.05 17.51 -11.95
CA GLN A 665 6.39 18.11 -11.85
C GLN A 665 7.18 17.56 -10.65
N ALA A 666 6.53 17.30 -9.52
CA ALA A 666 7.16 16.68 -8.36
C ALA A 666 7.64 15.24 -8.64
N VAL A 667 6.88 14.43 -9.38
CA VAL A 667 7.30 13.09 -9.85
C VAL A 667 8.40 13.18 -10.92
N CYS A 668 8.39 14.18 -11.80
CA CYS A 668 9.49 14.43 -12.74
C CYS A 668 10.83 14.76 -12.05
N LEU A 669 10.78 15.39 -10.87
CA LEU A 669 11.96 15.72 -10.08
C LEU A 669 12.52 14.50 -9.31
N ASP A 670 11.63 13.71 -8.70
CA ASP A 670 11.99 12.43 -8.05
C ASP A 670 10.88 11.37 -8.20
N PRO A 671 11.07 10.37 -9.08
CA PRO A 671 10.17 9.22 -9.21
C PRO A 671 10.23 8.20 -8.05
N GLN A 672 11.02 8.42 -6.99
CA GLN A 672 11.02 7.56 -5.80
C GLN A 672 10.26 8.18 -4.62
N ASN A 673 9.88 9.46 -4.69
CA ASN A 673 9.13 10.10 -3.60
C ASN A 673 7.68 9.60 -3.55
N ILE A 674 7.38 8.72 -2.59
CA ILE A 674 6.06 8.15 -2.38
C ILE A 674 4.97 9.24 -2.24
N GLN A 675 5.27 10.39 -1.62
CA GLN A 675 4.28 11.46 -1.50
C GLN A 675 3.88 12.08 -2.85
N SER A 676 4.81 12.34 -3.78
CA SER A 676 4.43 12.90 -5.09
C SER A 676 3.61 11.91 -5.92
N VAL A 677 3.91 10.62 -5.82
CA VAL A 677 3.15 9.54 -6.48
C VAL A 677 1.74 9.39 -5.90
N LEU A 678 1.59 9.35 -4.56
CA LEU A 678 0.28 9.29 -3.91
C LEU A 678 -0.60 10.49 -4.23
N LEU A 679 -0.02 11.69 -4.36
CA LEU A 679 -0.75 12.91 -4.70
C LEU A 679 -1.14 12.97 -6.19
N CYS A 680 -0.36 12.36 -7.09
CA CYS A 680 -0.82 12.08 -8.46
C CYS A 680 -2.05 11.15 -8.46
N GLY A 681 -2.03 10.08 -7.64
CA GLY A 681 -3.18 9.19 -7.46
C GLY A 681 -4.43 9.91 -6.94
N ILE A 682 -4.30 10.73 -5.89
CA ILE A 682 -5.42 11.51 -5.32
C ILE A 682 -5.96 12.53 -6.33
N ALA A 683 -5.10 13.22 -7.09
CA ALA A 683 -5.52 14.15 -8.14
C ALA A 683 -6.24 13.42 -9.28
N ALA A 684 -5.73 12.28 -9.75
CA ALA A 684 -6.37 11.44 -10.75
C ALA A 684 -7.77 10.98 -10.30
N VAL A 685 -7.94 10.60 -9.03
CA VAL A 685 -9.28 10.26 -8.47
C VAL A 685 -10.21 11.48 -8.42
N LYS A 686 -9.72 12.67 -8.06
CA LYS A 686 -10.50 13.92 -8.10
C LYS A 686 -10.96 14.26 -9.53
N LEU A 687 -10.14 13.92 -10.53
CA LEU A 687 -10.41 14.07 -11.98
C LEU A 687 -11.15 12.87 -12.61
N GLN A 688 -11.47 11.82 -11.86
CA GLN A 688 -12.12 10.57 -12.34
C GLN A 688 -11.26 9.72 -13.32
N HIS A 689 -9.95 9.94 -13.37
CA HIS A 689 -8.99 9.13 -14.15
C HIS A 689 -8.61 7.85 -13.37
N TYR A 690 -9.57 6.95 -13.20
CA TYR A 690 -9.44 5.77 -12.34
C TYR A 690 -8.32 4.78 -12.77
N GLU A 691 -8.05 4.65 -14.07
CA GLU A 691 -6.98 3.77 -14.58
C GLU A 691 -5.58 4.33 -14.27
N GLU A 692 -5.38 5.63 -14.41
CA GLU A 692 -4.14 6.31 -14.02
C GLU A 692 -3.92 6.22 -12.51
N ALA A 693 -4.98 6.47 -11.73
CA ALA A 693 -4.95 6.39 -10.28
C ALA A 693 -4.52 5.00 -9.78
N GLU A 694 -4.98 3.91 -10.41
CA GLU A 694 -4.56 2.55 -10.04
C GLU A 694 -3.05 2.38 -10.21
N ILE A 695 -2.49 2.83 -11.34
CA ILE A 695 -1.05 2.74 -11.61
C ILE A 695 -0.24 3.51 -10.56
N PHE A 696 -0.69 4.71 -10.15
CA PHE A 696 -0.03 5.49 -9.10
C PHE A 696 -0.13 4.82 -7.72
N PHE A 697 -1.28 4.27 -7.32
CA PHE A 697 -1.42 3.60 -6.04
C PHE A 697 -0.68 2.25 -5.98
N GLU A 698 -0.66 1.48 -7.07
CA GLU A 698 0.15 0.26 -7.16
C GLU A 698 1.65 0.56 -7.13
N ASP A 699 2.12 1.61 -7.82
CA ASP A 699 3.52 2.01 -7.80
C ASP A 699 3.92 2.49 -6.40
N ALA A 700 3.12 3.33 -5.73
CA ALA A 700 3.38 3.76 -4.35
C ALA A 700 3.54 2.57 -3.37
N CYS A 701 2.67 1.56 -3.44
CA CYS A 701 2.78 0.33 -2.65
C CYS A 701 3.97 -0.58 -3.08
N CYS A 702 4.62 -0.30 -4.21
CA CYS A 702 5.84 -0.97 -4.68
C CYS A 702 7.12 -0.13 -4.49
N LEU A 703 7.02 1.19 -4.30
CA LEU A 703 8.10 2.08 -3.90
C LEU A 703 8.46 1.83 -2.43
N GLU A 704 7.46 1.86 -1.55
CA GLU A 704 7.64 1.59 -0.12
C GLU A 704 6.60 0.55 0.37
N PRO A 705 6.94 -0.75 0.39
CA PRO A 705 6.06 -1.80 0.91
C PRO A 705 5.71 -1.65 2.40
N SER A 706 6.50 -0.90 3.19
CA SER A 706 6.25 -0.57 4.59
C SER A 706 5.21 0.54 4.81
N SER A 707 4.80 1.25 3.75
CA SER A 707 4.03 2.49 3.89
C SER A 707 2.54 2.24 4.20
N ILE A 708 2.17 2.28 5.48
CA ILE A 708 0.78 2.14 5.97
C ILE A 708 -0.16 3.12 5.25
N ILE A 709 0.30 4.34 5.01
CA ILE A 709 -0.46 5.39 4.31
C ILE A 709 -0.73 4.98 2.85
N ALA A 710 0.27 4.46 2.12
CA ALA A 710 0.07 4.04 0.73
C ALA A 710 -0.94 2.88 0.61
N TRP A 711 -0.81 1.85 1.46
CA TRP A 711 -1.76 0.74 1.50
C TRP A 711 -3.17 1.20 1.89
N THR A 712 -3.32 2.06 2.89
CA THR A 712 -4.64 2.56 3.32
C THR A 712 -5.29 3.43 2.24
N LEU A 713 -4.55 4.33 1.59
CA LEU A 713 -5.07 5.12 0.46
C LEU A 713 -5.45 4.25 -0.74
N SER A 714 -4.65 3.24 -1.06
CA SER A 714 -4.96 2.25 -2.10
C SER A 714 -6.24 1.47 -1.75
N GLY A 715 -6.45 1.10 -0.48
CA GLY A 715 -7.70 0.48 0.00
C GLY A 715 -8.92 1.40 -0.15
N LEU A 716 -8.81 2.66 0.30
CA LEU A 716 -9.86 3.69 0.16
C LEU A 716 -10.18 4.00 -1.31
N PHE A 717 -9.20 3.86 -2.20
CA PHE A 717 -9.34 3.97 -3.66
C PHE A 717 -10.09 2.76 -4.26
N TYR A 718 -9.69 1.53 -3.96
CA TYR A 718 -10.43 0.36 -4.46
C TYR A 718 -11.87 0.30 -3.91
N GLU A 719 -12.12 0.83 -2.71
CA GLU A 719 -13.47 1.09 -2.22
C GLU A 719 -14.23 2.11 -3.09
N THR A 720 -13.60 3.18 -3.62
CA THR A 720 -14.28 4.08 -4.58
C THR A 720 -14.69 3.39 -5.88
N GLN A 721 -14.03 2.28 -6.25
CA GLN A 721 -14.41 1.45 -7.39
C GLN A 721 -15.36 0.30 -7.03
N ASN A 722 -15.75 0.15 -5.75
CA ASN A 722 -16.49 -1.00 -5.22
C ASN A 722 -15.73 -2.35 -5.33
N ASN A 723 -14.41 -2.34 -5.49
CA ASN A 723 -13.57 -3.54 -5.47
C ASN A 723 -13.21 -3.91 -4.02
N TYR A 724 -14.21 -4.39 -3.28
CA TYR A 724 -14.08 -4.69 -1.85
C TYR A 724 -13.00 -5.74 -1.55
N ILE A 725 -12.79 -6.73 -2.42
CA ILE A 725 -11.78 -7.80 -2.21
C ILE A 725 -10.37 -7.21 -2.11
N GLN A 726 -10.03 -6.31 -3.03
CA GLN A 726 -8.72 -5.66 -3.05
C GLN A 726 -8.60 -4.59 -1.94
N ALA A 727 -9.71 -3.90 -1.59
CA ALA A 727 -9.74 -2.98 -0.46
C ALA A 727 -9.52 -3.70 0.88
N GLU A 728 -10.23 -4.81 1.13
CA GLU A 728 -10.08 -5.68 2.30
C GLU A 728 -8.64 -6.16 2.45
N ARG A 729 -7.98 -6.58 1.35
CA ARG A 729 -6.55 -6.93 1.38
C ARG A 729 -5.69 -5.74 1.79
N ASN A 730 -5.84 -4.59 1.14
CA ASN A 730 -4.96 -3.45 1.37
C ASN A 730 -5.07 -2.93 2.82
N PHE A 731 -6.26 -2.97 3.42
CA PHE A 731 -6.44 -2.67 4.83
C PHE A 731 -5.85 -3.73 5.77
N ARG A 732 -5.87 -5.03 5.41
CA ARG A 732 -5.15 -6.09 6.16
C ARG A 732 -3.64 -5.88 6.15
N GLU A 733 -3.05 -5.60 4.98
CA GLU A 733 -1.60 -5.33 4.85
C GLU A 733 -1.21 -4.07 5.66
N ALA A 734 -1.98 -2.98 5.55
CA ALA A 734 -1.78 -1.77 6.36
C ALA A 734 -1.87 -2.04 7.88
N THR A 735 -2.84 -2.86 8.31
CA THR A 735 -3.03 -3.23 9.74
C THR A 735 -1.88 -4.09 10.24
N LYS A 736 -1.38 -5.01 9.41
CA LYS A 736 -0.22 -5.86 9.71
C LYS A 736 1.05 -5.03 9.86
N LEU A 737 1.27 -4.06 8.99
CA LEU A 737 2.40 -3.13 9.07
C LEU A 737 2.34 -2.26 10.32
N LEU A 738 1.18 -1.69 10.65
CA LEU A 738 0.97 -0.92 11.88
C LEU A 738 1.24 -1.77 13.14
N ARG A 739 0.82 -3.04 13.16
CA ARG A 739 1.12 -3.95 14.27
C ARG A 739 2.63 -4.22 14.38
N ALA A 740 3.32 -4.42 13.27
CA ALA A 740 4.77 -4.65 13.26
C ALA A 740 5.58 -3.41 13.69
N GLU A 741 5.09 -2.21 13.37
CA GLU A 741 5.62 -0.92 13.84
C GLU A 741 5.48 -0.79 15.37
N LEU A 742 4.26 -1.03 15.90
CA LEU A 742 4.00 -1.01 17.35
C LEU A 742 4.80 -2.10 18.10
N GLU A 743 4.89 -3.32 17.57
CA GLU A 743 5.72 -4.39 18.13
C GLU A 743 7.21 -4.03 18.16
N GLU A 744 7.70 -3.14 17.29
CA GLU A 744 9.09 -2.66 17.30
C GLU A 744 9.27 -1.49 18.28
N GLU A 745 8.33 -0.54 18.33
CA GLU A 745 8.33 0.54 19.33
C GLU A 745 8.31 -0.01 20.77
N GLU A 746 7.45 -0.98 21.07
CA GLU A 746 7.39 -1.64 22.39
C GLU A 746 8.73 -2.31 22.75
N ARG A 747 9.35 -3.05 21.80
CA ARG A 747 10.66 -3.70 22.02
C ARG A 747 11.80 -2.70 22.22
N ILE A 748 11.76 -1.54 21.57
CA ILE A 748 12.73 -0.46 21.78
C ILE A 748 12.57 0.15 23.17
N LEU A 749 11.33 0.33 23.66
CA LEU A 749 11.05 0.83 25.01
C LEU A 749 11.50 -0.18 26.09
N GLU A 750 11.18 -1.47 25.93
CA GLU A 750 11.65 -2.53 26.86
C GLU A 750 13.19 -2.60 26.91
N ALA A 751 13.87 -2.48 25.77
CA ALA A 751 15.33 -2.46 25.71
C ALA A 751 15.92 -1.24 26.45
N ALA A 752 15.31 -0.06 26.29
CA ALA A 752 15.73 1.16 26.97
C ALA A 752 15.55 1.09 28.49
N GLU A 753 14.46 0.48 28.99
CA GLU A 753 14.28 0.25 30.43
C GLU A 753 15.24 -0.84 30.98
N GLY A 754 15.62 -1.81 30.14
CA GLY A 754 16.55 -2.89 30.50
C GLY A 754 17.94 -2.40 30.92
N GLU A 755 18.51 -1.40 30.23
CA GLU A 755 19.85 -0.88 30.54
C GLU A 755 19.91 -0.09 31.87
N GLY A 756 18.76 0.35 32.40
CA GLY A 756 18.68 1.15 33.62
C GLY A 756 19.02 0.42 34.94
N LYS A 757 19.14 -0.92 34.94
CA LYS A 757 19.25 -1.73 36.17
C LYS A 757 20.63 -2.41 36.33
N LYS A 758 21.66 -1.62 36.66
CA LYS A 758 22.92 -2.13 37.22
C LYS A 758 22.89 -2.14 38.76
N PRO A 759 22.87 -3.31 39.44
CA PRO A 759 22.99 -3.37 40.89
C PRO A 759 24.45 -3.18 41.34
N ASN A 760 24.69 -2.27 42.28
CA ASN A 760 25.99 -2.14 42.95
C ASN A 760 26.11 -3.18 44.09
N GLY A 761 27.17 -3.99 44.06
CA GLY A 761 27.52 -4.96 45.10
C GLY A 761 29.00 -5.37 45.00
N PRO A 762 29.70 -5.67 46.13
CA PRO A 762 31.16 -5.65 46.16
C PRO A 762 31.88 -6.95 45.71
N VAL A 763 33.19 -6.79 45.50
CA VAL A 763 34.22 -7.74 45.02
C VAL A 763 34.18 -9.13 45.68
N GLY A 764 34.36 -10.20 44.87
CA GLY A 764 34.22 -11.60 45.32
C GLY A 764 35.10 -12.70 44.70
N MET A 765 36.17 -12.38 43.94
CA MET A 765 37.37 -13.22 43.62
C MET A 765 37.23 -14.63 42.94
N VAL A 766 38.28 -15.01 42.19
CA VAL A 766 38.69 -16.36 41.71
C VAL A 766 38.15 -16.86 40.35
N GLY A 767 39.07 -17.19 39.42
CA GLY A 767 39.03 -18.54 38.82
C GLY A 767 38.85 -18.77 37.31
N SER A 768 39.17 -17.86 36.39
CA SER A 768 39.21 -18.23 34.96
C SER A 768 40.44 -19.07 34.62
N ASN A 769 40.25 -20.29 34.11
CA ASN A 769 41.31 -21.17 33.62
C ASN A 769 40.96 -21.65 32.20
N VAL A 770 41.87 -21.44 31.23
CA VAL A 770 41.55 -21.55 29.78
C VAL A 770 42.41 -22.61 29.08
N GLY A 771 41.77 -23.46 28.29
CA GLY A 771 42.42 -24.34 27.31
C GLY A 771 41.42 -25.32 26.66
N ALA A 772 41.64 -25.85 25.45
CA ALA A 772 42.61 -25.43 24.42
C ALA A 772 42.23 -26.03 23.03
N VAL A 773 42.47 -25.23 21.97
CA VAL A 773 42.95 -25.60 20.61
C VAL A 773 42.48 -26.91 19.93
N SER A 774 41.91 -26.80 18.72
CA SER A 774 42.27 -27.61 17.54
C SER A 774 41.79 -26.97 16.21
N HIS A 775 42.33 -27.39 15.05
CA HIS A 775 42.26 -26.67 13.76
C HIS A 775 41.98 -27.58 12.53
N GLY A 776 41.36 -26.99 11.49
CA GLY A 776 41.63 -27.25 10.07
C GLY A 776 40.86 -28.40 9.39
N PRO A 777 40.99 -28.60 8.05
CA PRO A 777 41.88 -27.92 7.08
C PRO A 777 41.13 -27.07 5.99
N ILE A 778 41.66 -26.03 5.29
CA ILE A 778 42.94 -25.77 4.56
C ILE A 778 42.98 -26.57 3.22
N MET A 779 43.20 -26.05 1.99
CA MET A 779 43.80 -24.83 1.37
C MET A 779 43.44 -24.78 -0.17
N PRO A 780 43.99 -23.96 -1.14
CA PRO A 780 44.90 -22.79 -1.07
C PRO A 780 44.68 -21.55 -2.03
N ARG A 781 45.20 -20.37 -1.59
CA ARG A 781 45.92 -19.29 -2.38
C ARG A 781 45.17 -18.39 -3.42
N PRO A 782 45.74 -17.22 -3.86
CA PRO A 782 46.83 -16.39 -3.29
C PRO A 782 46.64 -14.82 -3.26
N ILE A 783 47.12 -14.20 -2.18
CA ILE A 783 48.11 -13.07 -2.10
C ILE A 783 48.04 -11.87 -3.09
N VAL A 784 47.91 -10.64 -2.55
CA VAL A 784 48.78 -9.43 -2.75
C VAL A 784 48.70 -8.53 -1.48
N SER A 785 49.77 -7.79 -1.14
CA SER A 785 49.85 -6.77 -0.06
C SER A 785 50.35 -5.39 -0.62
N PRO A 786 50.32 -4.28 0.15
CA PRO A 786 51.52 -3.93 0.96
C PRO A 786 51.30 -3.17 2.30
N GLU A 787 52.44 -3.02 2.97
CA GLU A 787 52.82 -2.56 4.32
C GLU A 787 52.63 -1.05 4.71
N PRO A 788 53.01 -0.61 5.96
CA PRO A 788 52.42 0.55 6.64
C PRO A 788 53.36 1.76 6.91
N GLY A 789 52.84 2.77 7.64
CA GLY A 789 53.58 3.93 8.17
C GLY A 789 53.31 4.18 9.68
N ASN A 790 54.33 4.66 10.41
CA ASN A 790 54.42 4.57 11.88
C ASN A 790 53.74 5.70 12.69
N LEU A 791 53.47 5.43 13.98
CA LEU A 791 53.11 6.44 14.99
C LEU A 791 54.34 7.20 15.53
N GLN A 792 54.11 8.38 16.10
CA GLN A 792 54.68 8.77 17.40
C GLN A 792 53.57 9.33 18.31
N ALA A 793 53.81 9.38 19.63
CA ALA A 793 52.77 9.51 20.66
C ALA A 793 53.31 10.15 21.96
N LYS A 794 52.44 10.27 22.99
CA LYS A 794 52.68 10.79 24.37
C LYS A 794 52.73 12.33 24.46
N GLN A 795 52.37 13.04 25.54
CA GLN A 795 51.74 12.76 26.87
C GLN A 795 51.23 14.14 27.43
N VAL A 796 50.52 14.35 28.57
CA VAL A 796 50.17 13.55 29.77
C VAL A 796 48.84 14.04 30.42
N HIS A 797 48.47 13.47 31.57
CA HIS A 797 47.53 13.92 32.64
C HIS A 797 47.62 15.43 33.06
N SER A 798 46.72 16.06 33.82
CA SER A 798 45.34 15.77 34.30
C SER A 798 44.73 17.02 34.99
N ASP A 799 43.49 16.88 35.50
CA ASP A 799 42.90 17.54 36.68
C ASP A 799 42.61 19.07 36.71
N PHE A 800 41.32 19.36 36.55
CA PHE A 800 40.44 20.00 37.54
C PHE A 800 40.71 21.43 38.11
N GLN A 801 39.65 22.24 37.93
CA GLN A 801 38.98 23.10 38.93
C GLN A 801 39.16 24.65 38.91
N SER A 802 38.05 25.31 38.56
CA SER A 802 37.53 26.61 39.05
C SER A 802 38.36 27.89 38.98
N SER A 803 37.85 28.89 38.26
CA SER A 803 37.42 30.17 38.89
C SER A 803 36.45 30.96 38.00
N THR A 804 35.85 31.99 38.60
CA THR A 804 34.64 32.73 38.23
C THR A 804 34.73 33.75 37.08
N SER A 805 33.53 34.14 36.62
CA SER A 805 33.06 35.52 36.33
C SER A 805 33.38 36.27 35.00
N GLN A 806 32.26 36.75 34.43
CA GLN A 806 32.02 37.99 33.65
C GLN A 806 32.33 38.08 32.13
N ASP A 807 31.24 38.41 31.42
CA ASP A 807 31.06 39.42 30.35
C ASP A 807 31.97 39.40 29.10
N GLY A 808 31.36 39.19 27.92
CA GLY A 808 32.02 39.43 26.63
C GLY A 808 31.45 38.67 25.41
N GLN A 809 30.37 39.18 24.81
CA GLN A 809 30.14 39.05 23.35
C GLN A 809 30.83 40.23 22.62
N PRO A 810 31.04 40.24 21.28
CA PRO A 810 30.45 39.36 20.25
C PRO A 810 31.42 38.84 19.16
N ALA A 811 30.83 38.17 18.17
CA ALA A 811 31.29 37.97 16.77
C ALA A 811 32.48 37.01 16.50
N GLY A 812 32.36 36.22 15.43
CA GLY A 812 33.40 35.28 14.98
C GLY A 812 32.92 34.08 14.15
N ALA A 813 31.73 34.12 13.54
CA ALA A 813 31.20 32.98 12.79
C ALA A 813 31.91 32.79 11.44
N CYS A 814 32.65 31.70 11.28
CA CYS A 814 33.12 31.23 9.98
C CYS A 814 33.21 29.70 9.98
N SER A 815 32.22 29.04 9.38
CA SER A 815 32.24 27.59 9.12
C SER A 815 31.77 27.35 7.69
N SER A 816 32.48 26.47 6.98
CA SER A 816 32.12 26.06 5.62
C SER A 816 32.45 24.59 5.43
N LEU A 817 31.43 23.82 5.01
CA LEU A 817 31.50 22.50 4.36
C LEU A 817 32.22 21.38 5.17
N LEU A 818 31.63 20.21 5.39
CA LEU A 818 30.88 19.41 4.41
C LEU A 818 29.68 18.65 5.00
N HIS A 819 28.55 18.79 4.30
CA HIS A 819 27.61 17.72 3.92
C HIS A 819 27.54 16.41 4.73
N PHE A 820 26.41 16.22 5.40
CA PHE A 820 25.56 15.04 5.17
C PHE A 820 24.10 15.52 5.06
N THR A 821 23.30 14.97 4.14
CA THR A 821 22.06 15.60 3.67
C THR A 821 20.82 14.69 3.77
N ALA A 822 20.05 14.86 4.85
CA ALA A 822 18.65 14.45 4.94
C ALA A 822 17.94 15.33 6.00
N PRO A 823 16.90 16.11 5.66
CA PRO A 823 16.17 16.91 6.65
C PRO A 823 15.13 16.06 7.38
N CYS A 824 15.45 15.61 8.60
CA CYS A 824 14.53 14.85 9.44
C CYS A 824 13.30 15.69 9.86
N THR A 825 12.17 15.49 9.19
CA THR A 825 10.84 15.97 9.62
C THR A 825 9.92 14.84 10.06
N PHE A 826 10.07 13.64 9.50
CA PHE A 826 9.28 12.44 9.87
C PHE A 826 9.45 12.04 11.35
N LEU A 827 10.67 12.23 11.89
CA LEU A 827 10.99 11.92 13.28
C LEU A 827 10.46 12.96 14.28
N PHE A 828 10.25 14.22 13.89
CA PHE A 828 10.06 15.30 14.87
C PHE A 828 8.73 15.18 15.64
N PHE A 829 7.69 14.59 15.04
CA PHE A 829 6.37 14.41 15.66
C PHE A 829 6.30 13.17 16.57
N LEU A 830 6.94 12.06 16.18
CA LEU A 830 7.09 10.87 17.02
C LEU A 830 7.97 11.16 18.25
N LEU A 831 9.05 11.92 18.08
CA LEU A 831 9.97 12.23 19.17
C LEU A 831 9.36 13.14 20.24
N THR A 832 8.49 14.08 19.86
CA THR A 832 7.81 14.98 20.83
C THR A 832 6.89 14.23 21.78
N CYS A 833 6.21 13.16 21.33
CA CYS A 833 5.27 12.41 22.17
C CYS A 833 5.93 11.38 23.10
N GLN A 834 7.20 11.03 22.91
CA GLN A 834 7.89 10.00 23.71
C GLN A 834 9.09 10.51 24.54
N LEU A 835 9.72 11.64 24.20
CA LEU A 835 11.02 12.04 24.78
C LEU A 835 11.00 13.20 25.80
N LEU A 836 9.83 13.53 26.38
CA LEU A 836 9.67 14.61 27.38
C LEU A 836 9.45 14.14 28.84
N LYS A 837 9.75 12.87 29.18
CA LYS A 837 9.70 12.37 30.57
C LYS A 837 10.93 12.68 31.45
N ASN A 838 11.93 13.44 30.97
CA ASN A 838 13.18 13.69 31.71
C ASN A 838 13.73 15.12 31.57
N LYS A 839 13.15 16.08 32.30
CA LYS A 839 13.82 17.33 32.73
C LYS A 839 13.38 17.70 34.15
N ASN A 840 14.29 17.61 35.12
CA ASN A 840 14.04 18.02 36.51
C ASN A 840 14.29 19.53 36.70
N PRO A 841 13.33 20.30 37.22
CA PRO A 841 13.59 21.60 37.84
C PRO A 841 13.69 21.44 39.36
N THR A 842 14.90 21.53 39.92
CA THR A 842 15.10 21.51 41.37
C THR A 842 14.93 22.91 41.99
N LEU A 843 13.83 23.16 42.72
CA LEU A 843 13.83 24.13 43.84
C LEU A 843 12.56 24.06 44.74
N GLY A 844 12.70 23.39 45.90
CA GLY A 844 12.26 23.91 47.20
C GLY A 844 10.78 24.01 47.58
N LEU A 845 10.28 22.98 48.31
CA LEU A 845 9.33 23.05 49.46
C LEU A 845 7.89 23.56 49.18
N THR A 846 6.82 23.04 49.79
CA THR A 846 6.66 22.28 51.05
C THR A 846 5.73 21.06 50.93
N GLU A 847 5.87 20.09 51.84
CA GLU A 847 5.01 18.91 51.92
C GLU A 847 3.61 19.20 52.50
N THR A 848 2.57 18.59 51.92
CA THR A 848 1.40 18.09 52.67
C THR A 848 0.93 16.75 52.07
N HIS A 849 0.79 15.73 52.91
CA HIS A 849 0.22 14.43 52.50
C HIS A 849 -1.30 14.56 52.30
N PHE A 850 -1.88 13.80 51.34
CA PHE A 850 -3.11 13.05 51.64
C PHE A 850 -3.28 11.81 50.73
N LEU A 851 -3.41 10.65 51.39
CA LEU A 851 -3.92 9.32 50.97
C LEU A 851 -3.80 8.88 49.48
N ALA A 852 -3.08 7.77 49.28
CA ALA A 852 -3.20 6.96 48.07
C ALA A 852 -4.55 6.22 48.03
N ALA A 853 -5.19 6.21 46.85
CA ALA A 853 -6.32 5.35 46.53
C ALA A 853 -5.88 4.29 45.51
N SER A 854 -6.31 3.04 45.69
CA SER A 854 -6.00 1.92 44.79
C SER A 854 -6.74 2.05 43.47
N CYS A 855 -6.02 2.00 42.35
CA CYS A 855 -6.63 1.86 41.03
C CYS A 855 -7.38 0.51 40.93
N PRO A 856 -8.59 0.49 40.35
CA PRO A 856 -9.18 -0.75 39.83
C PRO A 856 -8.30 -1.36 38.73
N ALA A 857 -8.56 -2.62 38.37
CA ALA A 857 -7.81 -3.30 37.32
C ALA A 857 -7.95 -2.57 35.97
N SER A 858 -6.85 -2.51 35.21
CA SER A 858 -6.80 -1.85 33.90
C SER A 858 -7.62 -2.60 32.86
N GLU A 859 -8.69 -1.96 32.37
CA GLU A 859 -9.33 -2.34 31.11
C GLU A 859 -8.35 -2.15 29.94
N PRO A 860 -8.40 -2.99 28.89
CA PRO A 860 -7.48 -2.91 27.77
C PRO A 860 -7.69 -1.60 27.01
N GLN A 861 -6.69 -0.72 27.05
CA GLN A 861 -6.69 0.51 26.26
C GLN A 861 -6.68 0.17 24.75
N PRO A 862 -7.42 0.90 23.90
CA PRO A 862 -7.32 0.77 22.45
C PRO A 862 -5.91 1.19 21.97
N PRO A 863 -5.42 0.65 20.82
CA PRO A 863 -4.12 1.03 20.28
C PRO A 863 -4.08 2.53 19.96
N PRO A 864 -2.94 3.22 20.20
CA PRO A 864 -2.90 4.70 20.29
C PRO A 864 -3.13 5.45 18.97
N CYS A 865 -3.06 4.77 17.82
CA CYS A 865 -3.48 5.32 16.53
C CYS A 865 -3.83 4.19 15.55
N THR A 866 -4.84 4.39 14.69
CA THR A 866 -5.27 3.42 13.67
C THR A 866 -4.62 3.70 12.30
N ILE A 867 -4.75 2.75 11.36
CA ILE A 867 -4.32 2.96 9.97
C ILE A 867 -5.06 4.14 9.31
N PHE A 868 -6.31 4.36 9.70
CA PHE A 868 -7.14 5.43 9.18
C PHE A 868 -6.73 6.77 9.76
N MET A 869 -6.46 6.87 11.07
CA MET A 869 -6.00 8.12 11.68
C MET A 869 -4.59 8.54 11.23
N LYS A 870 -3.61 7.61 11.13
CA LYS A 870 -2.31 7.91 10.49
C LYS A 870 -2.47 8.44 9.06
N THR A 871 -3.50 7.97 8.34
CA THR A 871 -3.82 8.42 6.97
C THR A 871 -4.56 9.75 6.94
N VAL A 872 -5.47 10.02 7.90
CA VAL A 872 -6.17 11.31 8.08
C VAL A 872 -5.17 12.44 8.32
N GLU A 873 -4.17 12.24 9.20
CA GLU A 873 -3.13 13.25 9.46
C GLU A 873 -2.36 13.66 8.20
N PHE A 874 -2.06 12.71 7.31
CA PHE A 874 -1.45 12.98 6.01
C PHE A 874 -2.41 13.73 5.07
N LEU A 875 -3.66 13.27 4.98
CA LEU A 875 -4.66 13.85 4.10
C LEU A 875 -5.08 15.29 4.48
N MET A 876 -5.10 15.62 5.77
CA MET A 876 -5.33 16.98 6.27
C MET A 876 -4.19 17.92 5.83
N LYS A 877 -2.93 17.49 5.96
CA LYS A 877 -1.74 18.25 5.51
C LYS A 877 -1.72 18.53 4.01
N VAL A 878 -2.55 17.84 3.22
CA VAL A 878 -2.66 18.00 1.76
C VAL A 878 -4.08 18.39 1.29
N ASN A 879 -4.92 18.87 2.21
CA ASN A 879 -6.28 19.37 1.92
C ASN A 879 -7.19 18.37 1.18
N ALA A 880 -6.95 17.07 1.31
CA ALA A 880 -7.62 16.02 0.54
C ALA A 880 -8.99 15.60 1.13
N ILE A 881 -9.86 16.58 1.38
CA ILE A 881 -11.09 16.50 2.20
C ILE A 881 -11.97 15.27 1.89
N ARG A 882 -12.14 14.89 0.62
CA ARG A 882 -12.96 13.72 0.22
C ARG A 882 -12.41 12.38 0.73
N PHE A 883 -11.09 12.23 0.83
CA PHE A 883 -10.47 11.04 1.39
C PHE A 883 -10.49 11.07 2.93
N VAL A 884 -10.35 12.26 3.55
CA VAL A 884 -10.48 12.42 5.01
C VAL A 884 -11.83 11.88 5.50
N HIS A 885 -12.93 12.28 4.85
CA HIS A 885 -14.27 11.79 5.22
C HIS A 885 -14.42 10.26 5.11
N LYS A 886 -13.80 9.63 4.10
CA LYS A 886 -13.83 8.16 3.96
C LYS A 886 -13.02 7.47 5.05
N ALA A 887 -11.83 7.98 5.37
CA ALA A 887 -11.01 7.44 6.46
C ALA A 887 -11.69 7.61 7.82
N LEU A 888 -12.30 8.78 8.11
CA LEU A 888 -13.08 9.01 9.32
C LEU A 888 -14.32 8.09 9.40
N ALA A 889 -14.98 7.79 8.28
CA ALA A 889 -16.11 6.84 8.27
C ALA A 889 -15.69 5.41 8.68
N HIS A 890 -14.49 4.96 8.27
CA HIS A 890 -13.91 3.70 8.74
C HIS A 890 -13.49 3.77 10.21
N GLU A 891 -12.90 4.88 10.64
CA GLU A 891 -12.54 5.09 12.05
C GLU A 891 -13.76 4.98 12.96
N LEU A 892 -14.88 5.60 12.60
CA LEU A 892 -16.13 5.53 13.36
C LEU A 892 -16.68 4.11 13.49
N LEU A 893 -16.48 3.25 12.48
CA LEU A 893 -16.88 1.85 12.51
C LEU A 893 -15.97 1.00 13.41
N LEU A 894 -14.66 1.29 13.44
CA LEU A 894 -13.72 0.64 14.37
C LEU A 894 -13.89 1.13 15.81
N SER A 895 -14.16 2.41 16.00
CA SER A 895 -14.25 3.04 17.32
C SER A 895 -15.52 2.69 18.10
N LEU A 896 -16.43 1.87 17.55
CA LEU A 896 -17.64 1.39 18.23
C LEU A 896 -17.36 0.63 19.55
N GLN A 897 -16.12 0.18 19.79
CA GLN A 897 -15.70 -0.45 21.04
C GLN A 897 -15.06 0.49 22.07
N GLY A 898 -14.68 1.73 21.68
CA GLY A 898 -13.94 2.67 22.55
C GLY A 898 -14.45 4.12 22.56
N GLY A 899 -15.43 4.46 21.71
CA GLY A 899 -15.86 5.84 21.46
C GLY A 899 -14.94 6.57 20.46
N PRO A 900 -15.42 7.64 19.79
CA PRO A 900 -14.60 8.37 18.83
C PRO A 900 -13.47 9.12 19.55
N THR A 901 -12.26 9.07 18.99
CA THR A 901 -11.05 9.62 19.63
C THR A 901 -11.00 11.15 19.58
N PHE A 902 -10.18 11.75 20.45
CA PHE A 902 -9.84 13.17 20.39
C PHE A 902 -9.42 13.61 18.97
N ALA A 903 -8.52 12.85 18.35
CA ALA A 903 -8.00 13.14 17.01
C ALA A 903 -9.08 13.01 15.92
N TYR A 904 -10.04 12.08 16.06
CA TYR A 904 -11.21 12.00 15.19
C TYR A 904 -12.05 13.28 15.25
N TYR A 905 -12.38 13.78 16.46
CA TYR A 905 -13.17 15.01 16.61
C TYR A 905 -12.43 16.25 16.08
N MET A 906 -11.11 16.35 16.29
CA MET A 906 -10.28 17.43 15.74
C MET A 906 -10.20 17.41 14.21
N ALA A 907 -10.06 16.22 13.61
CA ALA A 907 -10.09 16.07 12.16
C ALA A 907 -11.46 16.42 11.56
N LEU A 908 -12.54 16.00 12.23
CA LEU A 908 -13.91 16.28 11.80
C LEU A 908 -14.26 17.78 11.91
N ALA A 909 -13.91 18.42 13.03
CA ALA A 909 -14.03 19.86 13.23
C ALA A 909 -13.28 20.64 12.14
N TRP A 910 -12.02 20.29 11.88
CA TRP A 910 -11.27 20.87 10.77
C TRP A 910 -11.99 20.69 9.42
N THR A 911 -12.50 19.49 9.09
CA THR A 911 -13.23 19.31 7.83
C THR A 911 -14.51 20.13 7.72
N TYR A 912 -15.26 20.33 8.80
CA TYR A 912 -16.44 21.19 8.80
C TYR A 912 -16.08 22.68 8.71
N MET A 913 -14.98 23.10 9.34
CA MET A 913 -14.43 24.45 9.21
C MET A 913 -14.03 24.76 7.75
N MET A 914 -13.41 23.82 7.04
CA MET A 914 -13.10 23.97 5.60
C MET A 914 -14.35 23.88 4.69
N GLN A 915 -15.50 23.41 5.20
CA GLN A 915 -16.80 23.42 4.52
C GLN A 915 -17.68 24.61 4.90
N GLU A 916 -17.21 25.50 5.79
CA GLU A 916 -17.98 26.60 6.39
C GLU A 916 -19.22 26.17 7.21
N ASP A 917 -19.29 24.89 7.63
CA ASP A 917 -20.34 24.41 8.54
C ASP A 917 -19.96 24.65 10.00
N PHE A 918 -20.19 25.89 10.44
CA PHE A 918 -19.83 26.33 11.78
C PHE A 918 -20.58 25.59 12.92
N PRO A 919 -21.89 25.26 12.82
CA PRO A 919 -22.59 24.56 13.90
C PRO A 919 -22.03 23.16 14.18
N ARG A 920 -21.82 22.32 13.15
CA ARG A 920 -21.28 20.97 13.34
C ARG A 920 -19.80 21.00 13.72
N CYS A 921 -19.05 22.04 13.31
CA CYS A 921 -17.71 22.30 13.83
C CYS A 921 -17.72 22.58 15.34
N GLU A 922 -18.64 23.42 15.83
CA GLU A 922 -18.72 23.75 17.26
C GLU A 922 -19.08 22.53 18.13
N GLU A 923 -20.03 21.70 17.68
CA GLU A 923 -20.37 20.43 18.35
C GLU A 923 -19.14 19.52 18.48
N CYS A 924 -18.36 19.35 17.41
CA CYS A 924 -17.16 18.52 17.41
C CYS A 924 -16.05 19.08 18.32
N LEU A 925 -15.84 20.40 18.33
CA LEU A 925 -14.87 21.04 19.22
C LEU A 925 -15.29 20.96 20.69
N CYS A 926 -16.59 21.04 21.00
CA CYS A 926 -17.09 20.87 22.37
C CYS A 926 -16.87 19.43 22.88
N GLU A 927 -17.08 18.42 22.04
CA GLU A 927 -16.76 17.02 22.39
C GLU A 927 -15.24 16.81 22.53
N ALA A 928 -14.40 17.42 21.68
CA ALA A 928 -12.94 17.37 21.80
C ALA A 928 -12.43 17.99 23.13
N ILE A 929 -12.94 19.18 23.51
CA ILE A 929 -12.64 19.82 24.81
C ILE A 929 -13.08 18.94 25.99
N ARG A 930 -14.16 18.15 25.85
CA ARG A 930 -14.61 17.22 26.90
C ARG A 930 -13.68 16.01 27.07
N ILE A 931 -12.91 15.65 26.04
CA ILE A 931 -11.95 14.54 26.09
C ILE A 931 -10.59 15.02 26.62
N ASP A 932 -10.04 16.10 26.05
CA ASP A 932 -8.79 16.72 26.50
C ASP A 932 -8.96 18.24 26.62
N PRO A 933 -9.26 18.75 27.83
CA PRO A 933 -9.41 20.19 28.08
C PRO A 933 -8.08 20.97 28.07
N LEU A 934 -6.94 20.29 28.16
CA LEU A 934 -5.61 20.91 28.32
C LEU A 934 -4.91 21.15 26.98
N ASN A 935 -5.40 20.52 25.90
CA ASN A 935 -4.77 20.59 24.59
C ASN A 935 -4.88 22.00 23.95
N PRO A 936 -3.76 22.71 23.70
CA PRO A 936 -3.80 24.07 23.14
C PRO A 936 -4.47 24.13 21.76
N ASN A 937 -4.39 23.04 20.98
CA ASN A 937 -4.83 23.03 19.58
C ASN A 937 -6.37 23.11 19.44
N VAL A 938 -7.14 22.61 20.42
CA VAL A 938 -8.61 22.70 20.40
C VAL A 938 -9.05 24.12 20.69
N TRP A 939 -8.43 24.76 21.69
CA TRP A 939 -8.70 26.17 22.03
C TRP A 939 -8.29 27.11 20.89
N ALA A 940 -7.21 26.80 20.17
CA ALA A 940 -6.82 27.51 18.96
C ALA A 940 -7.87 27.37 17.84
N GLN A 941 -8.36 26.17 17.55
CA GLN A 941 -9.42 25.95 16.56
C GLN A 941 -10.77 26.57 16.99
N LYS A 942 -11.14 26.49 18.28
CA LYS A 942 -12.37 27.13 18.78
C LYS A 942 -12.28 28.66 18.74
N GLY A 943 -11.14 29.25 19.10
CA GLY A 943 -10.89 30.67 18.92
C GLY A 943 -10.99 31.11 17.45
N HIS A 944 -10.49 30.28 16.53
CA HIS A 944 -10.62 30.52 15.09
C HIS A 944 -12.07 30.41 14.59
N LEU A 945 -12.83 29.42 15.07
CA LEU A 945 -14.25 29.29 14.77
C LEU A 945 -15.05 30.52 15.22
N CYS A 946 -14.86 30.96 16.47
CA CYS A 946 -15.51 32.16 17.00
C CYS A 946 -15.10 33.42 16.21
N TYR A 947 -13.82 33.55 15.82
CA TYR A 947 -13.36 34.64 14.96
C TYR A 947 -14.05 34.65 13.57
N LEU A 948 -14.21 33.48 12.95
CA LEU A 948 -14.95 33.33 11.67
C LEU A 948 -16.45 33.65 11.82
N GLN A 949 -17.05 33.30 12.97
CA GLN A 949 -18.41 33.69 13.35
C GLN A 949 -18.54 35.19 13.72
N LYS A 950 -17.43 35.91 13.86
CA LYS A 950 -17.31 37.30 14.38
C LYS A 950 -17.67 37.49 15.86
N ASP A 951 -17.61 36.42 16.65
CA ASP A 951 -17.62 36.51 18.11
C ASP A 951 -16.20 36.74 18.63
N PHE A 952 -15.79 38.01 18.63
CA PHE A 952 -14.45 38.41 19.06
C PHE A 952 -14.22 38.24 20.57
N VAL A 953 -15.28 38.20 21.38
CA VAL A 953 -15.16 38.06 22.85
C VAL A 953 -14.80 36.62 23.20
N ASN A 954 -15.55 35.64 22.69
CA ASN A 954 -15.22 34.23 22.89
C ASN A 954 -13.93 33.83 22.16
N ALA A 955 -13.63 34.45 21.00
CA ALA A 955 -12.34 34.25 20.33
C ALA A 955 -11.15 34.73 21.18
N LYS A 956 -11.24 35.93 21.77
CA LYS A 956 -10.22 36.50 22.66
C LYS A 956 -9.96 35.61 23.86
N GLU A 957 -11.00 35.18 24.58
CA GLU A 957 -10.84 34.25 25.70
C GLU A 957 -10.17 32.93 25.29
N CYS A 958 -10.54 32.36 24.14
CA CYS A 958 -9.91 31.13 23.66
C CYS A 958 -8.43 31.34 23.31
N TYR A 959 -8.07 32.43 22.65
CA TYR A 959 -6.68 32.73 22.29
C TYR A 959 -5.81 33.11 23.51
N GLU A 960 -6.33 33.87 24.49
CA GLU A 960 -5.62 34.13 25.75
C GLU A 960 -5.36 32.83 26.51
N ARG A 961 -6.31 31.88 26.51
CA ARG A 961 -6.10 30.54 27.09
C ARG A 961 -5.00 29.75 26.36
N VAL A 962 -4.97 29.76 25.02
CA VAL A 962 -3.89 29.09 24.24
C VAL A 962 -2.51 29.56 24.69
N ILE A 963 -2.33 30.87 24.85
CA ILE A 963 -1.04 31.49 25.23
C ILE A 963 -0.69 31.23 26.71
N SER A 964 -1.65 30.82 27.54
CA SER A 964 -1.44 30.48 28.96
C SER A 964 -0.96 29.05 29.22
N PHE A 965 -0.97 28.17 28.21
CA PHE A 965 -0.48 26.80 28.33
C PHE A 965 1.06 26.72 28.26
N VAL A 966 1.62 25.61 28.76
CA VAL A 966 3.07 25.35 28.78
C VAL A 966 3.58 24.71 27.48
N GLU A 967 2.66 24.23 26.63
CA GLU A 967 2.96 23.63 25.33
C GLU A 967 2.45 24.54 24.20
N ASP A 968 3.28 24.75 23.17
CA ASP A 968 2.93 25.60 22.02
C ASP A 968 1.91 24.91 21.09
N ALA A 969 0.90 25.65 20.64
CA ALA A 969 -0.03 25.20 19.61
C ALA A 969 0.65 25.12 18.23
N VAL A 970 0.28 24.14 17.40
CA VAL A 970 0.92 23.88 16.09
C VAL A 970 0.84 25.08 15.13
N ASP A 971 -0.23 25.87 15.21
CA ASP A 971 -0.50 27.05 14.37
C ASP A 971 -0.55 28.36 15.19
N LEU A 972 0.28 28.47 16.25
CA LEU A 972 0.34 29.62 17.18
C LEU A 972 0.52 30.99 16.49
N HIS A 973 1.17 31.04 15.33
CA HIS A 973 1.29 32.27 14.51
C HIS A 973 -0.09 32.89 14.17
N PHE A 974 -1.06 32.05 13.81
CA PHE A 974 -2.42 32.51 13.50
C PHE A 974 -3.17 32.96 14.75
N VAL A 975 -2.91 32.32 15.89
CA VAL A 975 -3.47 32.74 17.20
C VAL A 975 -2.99 34.14 17.54
N TYR A 976 -1.69 34.45 17.42
CA TYR A 976 -1.18 35.80 17.67
C TYR A 976 -1.71 36.83 16.65
N LEU A 977 -1.71 36.52 15.35
CA LEU A 977 -2.23 37.44 14.32
C LEU A 977 -3.69 37.81 14.57
N ARG A 978 -4.53 36.83 14.95
CA ARG A 978 -5.97 37.05 15.20
C ARG A 978 -6.23 37.74 16.54
N LEU A 979 -5.51 37.38 17.60
CA LEU A 979 -5.62 38.05 18.90
C LEU A 979 -5.10 39.51 18.84
N GLY A 980 -4.00 39.76 18.13
CA GLY A 980 -3.49 41.10 17.87
C GLY A 980 -4.50 41.99 17.13
N SER A 981 -5.21 41.43 16.14
CA SER A 981 -6.28 42.13 15.42
C SER A 981 -7.41 42.55 16.35
N ILE A 982 -7.87 41.63 17.21
CA ILE A 982 -8.93 41.91 18.20
C ILE A 982 -8.50 43.03 19.14
N TYR A 983 -7.26 43.01 19.66
CA TYR A 983 -6.76 44.09 20.52
C TYR A 983 -6.64 45.45 19.79
N LEU A 984 -6.33 45.47 18.49
CA LEU A 984 -6.34 46.72 17.70
C LEU A 984 -7.77 47.27 17.54
N GLU A 985 -8.75 46.40 17.30
CA GLU A 985 -10.17 46.76 17.16
C GLU A 985 -10.77 47.25 18.49
N GLU A 986 -10.42 46.61 19.62
CA GLU A 986 -10.78 47.02 20.98
C GLU A 986 -9.98 48.24 21.49
N LYS A 987 -8.94 48.66 20.76
CA LYS A 987 -8.04 49.78 21.09
C LYS A 987 -7.11 49.55 22.28
N GLU A 988 -6.88 48.29 22.67
CA GLU A 988 -5.84 47.89 23.63
C GLU A 988 -4.44 47.89 22.98
N TYR A 989 -4.04 49.01 22.35
CA TYR A 989 -2.86 49.08 21.47
C TYR A 989 -1.55 48.59 22.15
N GLY A 990 -1.39 48.83 23.46
CA GLY A 990 -0.23 48.34 24.22
C GLY A 990 -0.16 46.81 24.33
N ARG A 991 -1.31 46.12 24.45
CA ARG A 991 -1.36 44.65 24.42
C ARG A 991 -1.22 44.13 22.98
N ALA A 992 -1.81 44.82 22.00
CA ALA A 992 -1.60 44.51 20.58
C ALA A 992 -0.12 44.53 20.20
N LYS A 993 0.61 45.61 20.54
CA LYS A 993 2.07 45.74 20.32
C LYS A 993 2.83 44.55 20.89
N HIS A 994 2.53 44.16 22.14
CA HIS A 994 3.20 43.03 22.79
C HIS A 994 2.93 41.68 22.09
N ILE A 995 1.67 41.39 21.73
CA ILE A 995 1.31 40.16 21.02
C ILE A 995 1.94 40.09 19.62
N TYR A 996 1.94 41.20 18.87
CA TYR A 996 2.58 41.22 17.55
C TYR A 996 4.11 41.10 17.62
N LEU A 997 4.76 41.60 18.68
CA LEU A 997 6.19 41.38 18.90
C LEU A 997 6.51 39.91 19.21
N LEU A 998 5.72 39.23 20.07
CA LEU A 998 5.83 37.78 20.28
C LEU A 998 5.61 36.98 18.98
N ALA A 999 4.72 37.45 18.11
CA ALA A 999 4.53 36.87 16.78
C ALA A 999 5.76 37.09 15.87
N CYS A 1000 6.44 38.24 15.97
CA CYS A 1000 7.69 38.48 15.26
C CYS A 1000 8.84 37.59 15.76
N ASP A 1001 8.98 37.41 17.07
CA ASP A 1001 10.02 36.55 17.69
C ASP A 1001 9.90 35.09 17.22
N ASN A 1002 8.67 34.56 17.14
CA ASN A 1002 8.43 33.19 16.67
C ASN A 1002 8.44 33.07 15.13
N SER A 1003 7.79 34.00 14.42
CA SER A 1003 7.56 33.88 12.97
C SER A 1003 7.23 35.22 12.28
N ALA A 1004 8.16 36.19 12.34
CA ALA A 1004 8.09 37.48 11.65
C ALA A 1004 7.57 37.42 10.20
N SER A 1005 6.48 38.16 9.94
CA SER A 1005 5.86 38.36 8.64
C SER A 1005 5.53 39.82 8.37
N CYS A 1006 5.11 40.13 7.14
CA CYS A 1006 4.62 41.47 6.81
C CYS A 1006 3.42 41.86 7.67
N LEU A 1007 2.53 40.91 8.00
CA LEU A 1007 1.32 41.18 8.78
C LEU A 1007 1.62 41.36 10.28
N THR A 1008 2.60 40.64 10.85
CA THR A 1008 2.99 40.85 12.25
C THR A 1008 3.66 42.22 12.43
N TRP A 1009 4.60 42.58 11.54
CA TRP A 1009 5.28 43.89 11.60
C TRP A 1009 4.33 45.06 11.28
N LEU A 1010 3.39 44.91 10.35
CA LEU A 1010 2.30 45.87 10.14
C LEU A 1010 1.46 46.03 11.42
N GLY A 1011 1.14 44.94 12.13
CA GLY A 1011 0.46 44.97 13.42
C GLY A 1011 1.22 45.76 14.51
N VAL A 1012 2.54 45.56 14.62
CA VAL A 1012 3.41 46.38 15.50
C VAL A 1012 3.37 47.85 15.07
N GLY A 1013 3.56 48.14 13.78
CA GLY A 1013 3.58 49.49 13.24
C GLY A 1013 2.28 50.28 13.48
N ILE A 1014 1.13 49.63 13.28
CA ILE A 1014 -0.19 50.20 13.59
C ILE A 1014 -0.32 50.47 15.09
N ALA A 1015 0.08 49.51 15.94
CA ALA A 1015 0.00 49.69 17.39
C ALA A 1015 0.88 50.87 17.88
N CYS A 1016 2.12 50.96 17.42
CA CYS A 1016 3.04 52.07 17.74
C CYS A 1016 2.50 53.42 17.22
N TYR A 1017 2.02 53.49 15.98
CA TYR A 1017 1.42 54.71 15.42
C TYR A 1017 0.21 55.19 16.24
N ARG A 1018 -0.65 54.28 16.70
CA ARG A 1018 -1.80 54.57 17.57
C ARG A 1018 -1.41 54.89 19.04
N LEU A 1019 -0.18 54.59 19.44
CA LEU A 1019 0.43 54.99 20.73
C LEU A 1019 1.25 56.28 20.64
N GLU A 1020 1.30 56.92 19.47
CA GLU A 1020 2.16 58.08 19.14
C GLU A 1020 3.69 57.79 19.19
N GLU A 1021 4.08 56.51 19.22
CA GLU A 1021 5.46 56.01 19.16
C GLU A 1021 5.98 56.02 17.71
N MET A 1022 6.21 57.23 17.17
CA MET A 1022 6.45 57.45 15.74
C MET A 1022 7.72 56.78 15.18
N LEU A 1023 8.79 56.68 15.97
CA LEU A 1023 10.06 56.08 15.52
C LEU A 1023 9.93 54.56 15.44
N GLU A 1024 9.39 53.94 16.50
CA GLU A 1024 9.13 52.52 16.59
C GLU A 1024 8.07 52.06 15.55
N ALA A 1025 7.14 52.94 15.19
CA ALA A 1025 6.19 52.70 14.10
C ALA A 1025 6.88 52.72 12.73
N GLU A 1026 7.80 53.66 12.50
CA GLU A 1026 8.56 53.77 11.25
C GLU A 1026 9.49 52.57 11.06
N ASP A 1027 10.25 52.19 12.09
CA ASP A 1027 11.13 51.01 12.08
C ASP A 1027 10.33 49.75 11.75
N ALA A 1028 9.22 49.49 12.46
CA ALA A 1028 8.37 48.32 12.25
C ALA A 1028 7.75 48.26 10.84
N LEU A 1029 7.31 49.40 10.29
CA LEU A 1029 6.76 49.45 8.93
C LEU A 1029 7.86 49.35 7.86
N SER A 1030 9.09 49.76 8.15
CA SER A 1030 10.24 49.55 7.26
C SER A 1030 10.59 48.07 7.13
N GLU A 1031 10.57 47.30 8.22
CA GLU A 1031 10.74 45.84 8.22
C GLU A 1031 9.58 45.13 7.51
N ALA A 1032 8.33 45.58 7.71
CA ALA A 1032 7.18 45.07 6.95
C ALA A 1032 7.38 45.25 5.43
N ASN A 1033 7.83 46.42 4.99
CA ASN A 1033 8.10 46.76 3.59
C ASN A 1033 9.31 45.97 3.01
N ALA A 1034 10.33 45.68 3.83
CA ALA A 1034 11.47 44.86 3.44
C ALA A 1034 11.10 43.38 3.20
N LEU A 1035 10.08 42.88 3.91
CA LEU A 1035 9.50 41.55 3.73
C LEU A 1035 8.56 41.48 2.51
N ASP A 1036 7.59 42.38 2.43
CA ASP A 1036 6.67 42.51 1.28
C ASP A 1036 6.36 43.96 0.92
N ASN A 1037 7.00 44.45 -0.14
CA ASN A 1037 6.80 45.79 -0.67
C ASN A 1037 5.53 45.95 -1.53
N THR A 1038 4.72 44.90 -1.68
CA THR A 1038 3.44 44.94 -2.41
C THR A 1038 2.22 45.22 -1.53
N ASN A 1039 2.37 45.19 -0.21
CA ASN A 1039 1.28 45.49 0.73
C ASN A 1039 0.95 47.00 0.76
N ALA A 1040 -0.24 47.36 0.26
CA ALA A 1040 -0.69 48.74 0.18
C ALA A 1040 -0.94 49.40 1.56
N GLU A 1041 -1.25 48.64 2.61
CA GLU A 1041 -1.49 49.20 3.95
C GLU A 1041 -0.21 49.71 4.60
N VAL A 1042 0.91 49.00 4.40
CA VAL A 1042 2.24 49.41 4.89
C VAL A 1042 2.63 50.77 4.30
N TRP A 1043 2.47 50.94 2.97
CA TRP A 1043 2.70 52.23 2.30
C TRP A 1043 1.75 53.33 2.77
N GLY A 1044 0.50 52.98 3.12
CA GLY A 1044 -0.49 53.92 3.66
C GLY A 1044 -0.10 54.46 5.04
N TYR A 1045 0.33 53.60 5.96
CA TYR A 1045 0.82 54.04 7.28
C TYR A 1045 2.17 54.75 7.20
N LEU A 1046 3.09 54.34 6.30
CA LEU A 1046 4.31 55.10 6.03
C LEU A 1046 4.01 56.51 5.49
N ALA A 1047 2.97 56.67 4.64
CA ALA A 1047 2.52 57.99 4.20
C ALA A 1047 2.01 58.86 5.37
N LEU A 1048 1.24 58.28 6.30
CA LEU A 1048 0.79 59.00 7.52
C LEU A 1048 1.97 59.47 8.40
N ILE A 1049 2.96 58.61 8.62
CA ILE A 1049 4.16 58.96 9.40
C ILE A 1049 4.97 60.06 8.69
N CYS A 1050 5.20 59.97 7.38
CA CYS A 1050 5.90 61.01 6.62
C CYS A 1050 5.15 62.35 6.61
N LEU A 1051 3.81 62.34 6.54
CA LEU A 1051 2.98 63.56 6.69
C LEU A 1051 3.16 64.19 8.07
N GLN A 1052 3.04 63.39 9.13
CA GLN A 1052 3.14 63.85 10.52
C GLN A 1052 4.58 64.28 10.90
N GLY A 1053 5.59 63.68 10.28
CA GLY A 1053 7.00 64.05 10.39
C GLY A 1053 7.47 65.19 9.47
N GLY A 1054 6.59 65.76 8.64
CA GLY A 1054 6.94 66.88 7.75
C GLY A 1054 7.75 66.51 6.50
N ARG A 1055 7.89 65.22 6.17
CA ARG A 1055 8.75 64.71 5.11
C ARG A 1055 8.01 64.63 3.76
N GLN A 1056 7.74 65.80 3.19
CA GLN A 1056 6.86 65.98 2.02
C GLN A 1056 7.15 65.02 0.85
N LEU A 1057 8.39 64.98 0.34
CA LEU A 1057 8.74 64.17 -0.84
C LEU A 1057 8.56 62.66 -0.61
N GLU A 1058 8.70 62.19 0.62
CA GLU A 1058 8.49 60.79 1.00
C GLU A 1058 7.01 60.49 1.17
N ALA A 1059 6.23 61.41 1.75
CA ALA A 1059 4.78 61.28 1.84
C ALA A 1059 4.12 61.16 0.46
N GLU A 1060 4.52 62.01 -0.49
CA GLU A 1060 4.04 61.97 -1.88
C GLU A 1060 4.39 60.65 -2.58
N GLN A 1061 5.60 60.12 -2.36
CA GLN A 1061 6.03 58.83 -2.90
C GLN A 1061 5.27 57.66 -2.28
N CYS A 1062 5.17 57.59 -0.95
CA CYS A 1062 4.43 56.55 -0.23
C CYS A 1062 2.94 56.55 -0.64
N TYR A 1063 2.31 57.72 -0.79
CA TYR A 1063 0.94 57.83 -1.29
C TYR A 1063 0.81 57.38 -2.76
N LYS A 1064 1.75 57.76 -3.64
CA LYS A 1064 1.81 57.28 -5.04
C LYS A 1064 1.92 55.75 -5.11
N TYR A 1065 2.66 55.10 -4.20
CA TYR A 1065 2.69 53.63 -4.08
C TYR A 1065 1.39 53.04 -3.50
N THR A 1066 0.82 53.66 -2.46
CA THR A 1066 -0.46 53.26 -1.84
C THR A 1066 -1.61 53.22 -2.86
N VAL A 1067 -1.70 54.25 -3.71
CA VAL A 1067 -2.70 54.33 -4.80
C VAL A 1067 -2.38 53.32 -5.91
N LYS A 1068 -1.11 53.17 -6.31
CA LYS A 1068 -0.67 52.23 -7.35
C LYS A 1068 -0.91 50.76 -6.99
N LEU A 1069 -0.79 50.41 -5.71
CA LEU A 1069 -1.02 49.05 -5.19
C LEU A 1069 -2.50 48.78 -4.87
N GLY A 1070 -3.35 49.82 -4.87
CA GLY A 1070 -4.80 49.67 -4.75
C GLY A 1070 -5.28 49.41 -3.33
N LEU A 1071 -4.93 50.29 -2.38
CA LEU A 1071 -5.41 50.23 -1.00
C LEU A 1071 -6.95 50.10 -0.92
N GLN A 1072 -7.43 48.97 -0.37
CA GLN A 1072 -8.86 48.69 -0.21
C GLN A 1072 -9.46 49.27 1.10
N ASN A 1073 -8.62 49.65 2.05
CA ASN A 1073 -9.05 50.13 3.37
C ASN A 1073 -9.50 51.60 3.28
N GLU A 1074 -10.80 51.81 3.05
CA GLU A 1074 -11.38 53.15 2.92
C GLU A 1074 -11.16 54.03 4.16
N ALA A 1075 -11.13 53.45 5.36
CA ALA A 1075 -10.92 54.21 6.60
C ALA A 1075 -9.49 54.79 6.66
N LEU A 1076 -8.48 53.97 6.35
CA LEU A 1076 -7.09 54.43 6.23
C LEU A 1076 -6.94 55.47 5.11
N LEU A 1077 -7.61 55.27 3.98
CA LEU A 1077 -7.56 56.20 2.85
C LEU A 1077 -8.24 57.55 3.17
N GLN A 1078 -9.31 57.55 3.96
CA GLN A 1078 -9.92 58.78 4.51
C GLN A 1078 -9.01 59.46 5.54
N GLU A 1079 -8.32 58.70 6.40
CA GLU A 1079 -7.36 59.24 7.37
C GLU A 1079 -6.16 59.92 6.69
N ILE A 1080 -5.60 59.30 5.63
CA ILE A 1080 -4.54 59.89 4.81
C ILE A 1080 -4.99 61.22 4.18
N ARG A 1081 -6.20 61.27 3.60
CA ARG A 1081 -6.76 62.51 3.03
C ARG A 1081 -6.99 63.60 4.09
N ALA A 1082 -7.45 63.22 5.29
CA ALA A 1082 -7.60 64.15 6.40
C ALA A 1082 -6.23 64.70 6.87
N ALA A 1083 -5.18 63.87 6.88
CA ALA A 1083 -3.82 64.30 7.17
C ALA A 1083 -3.25 65.22 6.08
N GLN A 1084 -3.40 64.87 4.79
CA GLN A 1084 -3.01 65.72 3.65
C GLN A 1084 -3.67 67.10 3.73
N HIS A 1085 -4.98 67.17 3.98
CA HIS A 1085 -5.70 68.44 4.18
C HIS A 1085 -5.25 69.21 5.44
N ARG A 1086 -4.85 68.52 6.52
CA ARG A 1086 -4.38 69.15 7.78
C ARG A 1086 -2.98 69.74 7.66
N PHE A 1087 -2.09 69.09 6.92
CA PHE A 1087 -0.69 69.50 6.79
C PHE A 1087 -0.41 70.33 5.52
N GLY A 1088 -1.27 70.25 4.50
CA GLY A 1088 -1.23 71.09 3.30
C GLY A 1088 -0.28 70.61 2.19
N PHE A 1089 0.17 69.36 2.25
CA PHE A 1089 1.03 68.72 1.24
C PHE A 1089 0.77 67.20 1.20
N GLY A 1090 1.39 66.50 0.24
CA GLY A 1090 1.36 65.04 0.16
C GLY A 1090 0.31 64.43 -0.78
N ASP A 1091 -0.56 65.25 -1.41
CA ASP A 1091 -1.40 64.83 -2.54
C ASP A 1091 -0.75 65.31 -3.85
N PRO A 1092 -0.34 64.41 -4.78
CA PRO A 1092 0.25 64.78 -6.07
C PRO A 1092 -0.67 65.53 -7.05
N SER A 1093 -1.90 65.89 -6.64
CA SER A 1093 -2.85 66.68 -7.42
C SER A 1093 -3.11 68.10 -6.88
N LEU A 1094 -2.35 68.52 -5.85
CA LEU A 1094 -2.33 69.88 -5.27
C LEU A 1094 -1.01 70.61 -5.54
#